data_AF-A0A9W8G635-F1
#
_entry.id   AF-A0A9W8G635-F1
#
_cell.length_a   1.000
_cell.length_b   1.000
_cell.length_c   1.000
_cell.angle_alpha   90.00
_cell.angle_beta   90.00
_cell.angle_gamma   90.00
#
_symmetry.space_group_name_H-M   'P 1'
#
loop_
_entity.id
_entity.type
_entity.pdbx_description
1 polymer ?
#
loop_
_entity_poly.entity_id
_entity_poly.type
_entity_poly.pdbx_seq_one_letter_code
_entity_poly.pdbx_strand_id
1 'polypeptide(L)'
;MATVTETPSSPMPSLIVGLRLAGKKAAIFGSGQAAASRAAFALDAGADVVIYGPDVPASLAKWSESGRISLYPASKYLPSDIATFNVVFIASDAECNQQAIVQDAHSAGIPVNVAGNAALSDFVLMPTYSGSSSLQVAVTTNGVAPRAATQLLKEIVRKLPADLEPQLKEVARLSSAAREIEQERSRALAKLNAVTVEDNSAMSADISTAVTAAQTPQSPRSSPASIAGAQQPAIPLLDLAALRSSPAAIEQLVNVQVASGYVAHALSDLCFVYSAPEQDIGEAVLAWSRRAEKNAHGEWVSALRMETRSGAGHALWGALSSESKVAAIASAASLPYMVPVLSQLVARKLPLVIHASAQSLDEFATAQADFADAFLALHTNAVFIVSSSAQEAHDMAIVAHAVAQSANTPVIHLANGSQEAALSAPVQVSSHAQLGTYVRAVADTTAKSSDKSHAAIIQHAFTQFSITFGRTYCAFEYSGSPEAESVFISLGQTASTVQMSLPSILKQRPVGVLNVRVLRPWGIDEFVSYLPTSVKQLTVLSSVKHTDASSNAFFADVSMGTFVSRHPAAIQITSENVYGADDNAVINVIYEALGLDAPDATAAADSNDNTQLPSNVVAVNAEQDNGSSATLEPAAKRENTVSIAQRIAFPEAFATQTLSRPGERTFTVKVSSLRRMTPSTYDRNIIHIEFDTRGTELAYEIGDALGVFGYNDPAQVRAFCKDYGLDGNQYVTAVKDGQSQTRSVHSWLTHALDLFGRPSKKFYAALADFAVNEKEAEKLRWLTTSEGSAEFKDRVADTVTYADLLLEFTSARPSILYLVDLIAPIKPRHYSIASSAKMHPGSVHLCVVTVEWKNSKGELRIGQCTRFLNSLNIGDEIVVSVKPSVMKLPPLDSQPVIMAGLGTGMAPFRAFIEERAVRKLQGIDVGPMTLYFGSRYRAMEYLYGEEFEAYHADGLLTNLRLAFSRDQKNKIYIQHRMREDSEILSSQILTQGGCFYLCGPTWPTGDVKDAMVDSFTKYGGIKASEASKVIEELKESERYILEVY
;
A
#
# COMPACT_ATOMS: atom_id res chain seq x y z
N MET A 1 -19.87 64.69 24.12
CA MET A 1 -19.52 64.11 22.80
C MET A 1 -19.45 62.61 22.98
N ALA A 2 -20.38 61.89 22.36
CA ALA A 2 -20.37 60.43 22.34
C ALA A 2 -19.42 59.95 21.23
N THR A 3 -18.45 59.13 21.58
CA THR A 3 -17.56 58.33 20.71
C THR A 3 -16.67 57.54 21.68
N VAL A 4 -16.48 56.23 21.65
CA VAL A 4 -16.83 55.13 20.75
C VAL A 4 -16.91 53.93 21.70
N THR A 5 -18.00 53.18 21.64
CA THR A 5 -18.05 51.82 22.16
C THR A 5 -17.05 51.00 21.36
N GLU A 6 -15.83 50.84 21.87
CA GLU A 6 -14.96 49.77 21.40
C GLU A 6 -15.62 48.45 21.76
N THR A 7 -16.02 47.77 20.70
CA THR A 7 -16.34 46.36 20.58
C THR A 7 -15.62 45.48 21.61
N PRO A 8 -16.28 44.44 22.17
CA PRO A 8 -15.56 43.43 22.92
C PRO A 8 -14.49 42.87 21.98
N SER A 9 -13.21 42.99 22.35
CA SER A 9 -12.09 42.45 21.59
C SER A 9 -12.44 41.01 21.19
N SER A 10 -12.47 40.74 19.88
CA SER A 10 -12.69 39.40 19.36
C SER A 10 -11.77 38.41 20.09
N PRO A 11 -12.27 37.26 20.56
CA PRO A 11 -11.43 36.29 21.27
C PRO A 11 -10.24 35.89 20.41
N MET A 12 -9.03 36.08 20.95
CA MET A 12 -7.79 35.61 20.32
C MET A 12 -7.86 34.08 20.19
N PRO A 13 -7.55 33.51 19.01
CA PRO A 13 -7.56 32.06 18.85
C PRO A 13 -6.45 31.43 19.70
N SER A 14 -6.82 30.52 20.60
CA SER A 14 -5.89 29.80 21.49
C SER A 14 -5.96 28.29 21.26
N LEU A 15 -4.83 27.60 21.36
CA LEU A 15 -4.77 26.14 21.37
C LEU A 15 -5.05 25.59 22.78
N ILE A 16 -5.71 24.45 22.85
CA ILE A 16 -5.83 23.69 24.09
C ILE A 16 -4.52 22.94 24.31
N VAL A 17 -3.76 23.36 25.31
CA VAL A 17 -2.47 22.74 25.65
C VAL A 17 -2.58 22.13 27.05
N GLY A 18 -2.25 20.84 27.15
CA GLY A 18 -2.10 20.15 28.42
C GLY A 18 -0.69 20.37 28.97
N LEU A 19 -0.58 20.99 30.15
CA LEU A 19 0.70 21.19 30.83
C LEU A 19 0.94 20.06 31.82
N ARG A 20 2.02 19.30 31.62
CA ARG A 20 2.50 18.33 32.62
C ARG A 20 3.34 19.07 33.65
N LEU A 21 2.73 19.36 34.80
CA LEU A 21 3.39 20.10 35.87
C LEU A 21 3.93 19.20 36.99
N ALA A 22 3.81 17.88 36.86
CA ALA A 22 4.34 16.93 37.84
C ALA A 22 5.84 17.20 38.09
N GLY A 23 6.17 17.60 39.32
CA GLY A 23 7.54 17.95 39.76
C GLY A 23 8.11 19.27 39.22
N LYS A 24 7.30 20.14 38.62
CA LYS A 24 7.71 21.47 38.11
C LYS A 24 7.35 22.58 39.09
N LYS A 25 8.09 23.71 39.09
CA LYS A 25 7.85 24.82 40.02
C LYS A 25 6.85 25.83 39.47
N ALA A 26 5.79 26.09 40.23
CA ALA A 26 4.76 27.08 39.90
C ALA A 26 4.75 28.21 40.94
N ALA A 27 4.93 29.46 40.49
CA ALA A 27 4.81 30.63 41.36
C ALA A 27 3.38 31.17 41.37
N ILE A 28 2.91 31.60 42.54
CA ILE A 28 1.59 32.23 42.72
C ILE A 28 1.76 33.52 43.50
N PHE A 29 1.41 34.66 42.89
CA PHE A 29 1.48 35.98 43.51
C PHE A 29 0.09 36.44 43.93
N GLY A 30 -0.15 36.58 45.22
CA GLY A 30 -1.43 37.04 45.76
C GLY A 30 -1.87 36.29 47.02
N SER A 31 -3.09 36.56 47.47
CA SER A 31 -3.66 35.96 48.68
C SER A 31 -5.15 35.62 48.49
N GLY A 32 -5.76 35.03 49.50
CA GLY A 32 -7.18 34.70 49.50
C GLY A 32 -7.56 33.50 48.62
N GLN A 33 -8.85 33.43 48.24
CA GLN A 33 -9.43 32.28 47.54
C GLN A 33 -8.93 32.11 46.10
N ALA A 34 -8.63 33.20 45.40
CA ALA A 34 -8.11 33.15 44.03
C ALA A 34 -6.72 32.48 43.99
N ALA A 35 -5.82 32.86 44.90
CA ALA A 35 -4.51 32.22 45.06
C ALA A 35 -4.64 30.75 45.45
N ALA A 36 -5.55 30.42 46.37
CA ALA A 36 -5.82 29.04 46.78
C ALA A 36 -6.33 28.16 45.62
N SER A 37 -7.18 28.72 44.74
CA SER A 37 -7.68 28.02 43.55
C SER A 37 -6.58 27.75 42.52
N ARG A 38 -5.66 28.70 42.30
CA ARG A 38 -4.50 28.50 41.41
C ARG A 38 -3.52 27.47 41.98
N ALA A 39 -3.33 27.48 43.30
CA ALA A 39 -2.49 26.51 43.99
C ALA A 39 -3.05 25.09 43.86
N ALA A 40 -4.37 24.92 44.08
CA ALA A 40 -5.05 23.65 43.91
C ALA A 40 -4.89 23.12 42.47
N PHE A 41 -5.11 23.98 41.46
CA PHE A 41 -4.96 23.60 40.05
C PHE A 41 -3.54 23.10 39.72
N ALA A 42 -2.51 23.81 40.21
CA ALA A 42 -1.13 23.41 39.99
C ALA A 42 -0.76 22.12 40.75
N LEU A 43 -1.27 21.94 41.97
CA LEU A 43 -1.08 20.74 42.79
C LEU A 43 -1.78 19.50 42.21
N ASP A 44 -3.00 19.64 41.67
CA ASP A 44 -3.73 18.55 41.02
C ASP A 44 -2.97 18.03 39.78
N ALA A 45 -2.19 18.90 39.14
CA ALA A 45 -1.26 18.54 38.07
C ALA A 45 0.12 18.06 38.56
N GLY A 46 0.35 18.04 39.87
CA GLY A 46 1.56 17.53 40.54
C GLY A 46 2.71 18.52 40.70
N ALA A 47 2.47 19.84 40.62
CA ALA A 47 3.51 20.87 40.72
C ALA A 47 4.06 21.07 42.14
N ASP A 48 5.31 21.54 42.23
CA ASP A 48 5.87 22.17 43.42
C ASP A 48 5.47 23.65 43.45
N VAL A 49 4.62 24.04 44.39
CA VAL A 49 3.95 25.35 44.36
C VAL A 49 4.57 26.29 45.39
N VAL A 50 5.00 27.46 44.91
CA VAL A 50 5.53 28.55 45.72
C VAL A 50 4.59 29.76 45.67
N ILE A 51 4.22 30.31 46.82
CA ILE A 51 3.26 31.42 46.92
C ILE A 51 3.92 32.64 47.56
N TYR A 52 3.74 33.82 46.96
CA TYR A 52 4.15 35.12 47.47
C TYR A 52 2.92 36.00 47.73
N GLY A 53 2.66 36.40 48.99
CA GLY A 53 1.46 37.18 49.32
C GLY A 53 1.47 37.83 50.71
N PRO A 54 0.63 38.86 50.95
CA PRO A 54 0.69 39.66 52.17
C PRO A 54 0.01 39.02 53.40
N ASP A 55 -0.85 38.00 53.25
CA ASP A 55 -1.44 37.25 54.38
C ASP A 55 -1.87 35.84 53.95
N VAL A 56 -1.68 34.86 54.84
CA VAL A 56 -1.93 33.43 54.60
C VAL A 56 -3.34 33.04 55.05
N PRO A 57 -4.26 32.65 54.16
CA PRO A 57 -5.52 32.04 54.57
C PRO A 57 -5.25 30.75 55.36
N ALA A 58 -6.02 30.49 56.44
CA ALA A 58 -5.84 29.30 57.27
C ALA A 58 -5.86 27.96 56.48
N SER A 59 -6.52 27.93 55.32
CA SER A 59 -6.52 26.80 54.39
C SER A 59 -5.17 26.56 53.72
N LEU A 60 -4.42 27.62 53.38
CA LEU A 60 -3.09 27.54 52.77
C LEU A 60 -1.99 27.34 53.83
N ALA A 61 -2.18 27.84 55.06
CA ALA A 61 -1.27 27.60 56.18
C ALA A 61 -1.10 26.09 56.44
N LYS A 62 -2.20 25.33 56.46
CA LYS A 62 -2.17 23.86 56.62
C LYS A 62 -1.43 23.13 55.48
N TRP A 63 -1.51 23.64 54.25
CA TRP A 63 -0.79 23.06 53.11
C TRP A 63 0.71 23.36 53.18
N SER A 64 1.08 24.51 53.74
CA SER A 64 2.48 24.85 53.98
C SER A 64 3.06 24.02 55.14
N GLU A 65 2.32 23.87 56.25
CA GLU A 65 2.72 23.04 57.40
C GLU A 65 2.88 21.56 57.03
N SER A 66 2.06 21.06 56.10
CA SER A 66 2.17 19.69 55.57
C SER A 66 3.22 19.53 54.46
N GLY A 67 3.96 20.58 54.13
CA GLY A 67 5.03 20.56 53.11
C GLY A 67 4.52 20.47 51.67
N ARG A 68 3.22 20.68 51.42
CA ARG A 68 2.63 20.63 50.07
C ARG A 68 2.92 21.90 49.25
N ILE A 69 3.16 23.04 49.90
CA ILE A 69 3.48 24.32 49.26
C ILE A 69 4.55 25.09 50.05
N SER A 70 5.32 25.93 49.37
CA SER A 70 6.24 26.90 50.00
C SER A 70 5.63 28.30 50.00
N LEU A 71 5.74 29.04 51.10
CA LEU A 71 5.03 30.30 51.29
C LEU A 71 5.94 31.41 51.82
N TYR A 72 5.92 32.56 51.14
CA TYR A 72 6.77 33.71 51.45
C TYR A 72 5.97 35.02 51.48
N PRO A 73 6.34 36.01 52.33
CA PRO A 73 5.77 37.34 52.27
C PRO A 73 6.02 38.01 50.91
N ALA A 74 5.08 38.83 50.43
CA ALA A 74 5.23 39.53 49.15
C ALA A 74 6.51 40.40 49.08
N SER A 75 6.96 40.97 50.20
CA SER A 75 8.19 41.77 50.28
C SER A 75 9.48 40.97 50.05
N LYS A 76 9.41 39.63 50.03
CA LYS A 76 10.57 38.76 49.73
C LYS A 76 10.74 38.46 48.25
N TYR A 77 9.78 38.82 47.41
CA TYR A 77 9.91 38.64 45.97
C TYR A 77 10.92 39.64 45.40
N LEU A 78 11.93 39.13 44.69
CA LEU A 78 12.81 39.91 43.84
C LEU A 78 12.51 39.58 42.37
N PRO A 79 12.50 40.56 41.44
CA PRO A 79 12.28 40.30 40.01
C PRO A 79 13.17 39.20 39.43
N SER A 80 14.41 39.05 39.93
CA SER A 80 15.34 37.99 39.55
C SER A 80 14.85 36.57 39.85
N ASP A 81 13.97 36.41 40.84
CA ASP A 81 13.48 35.09 41.26
C ASP A 81 12.51 34.48 40.24
N ILE A 82 11.91 35.30 39.38
CA ILE A 82 10.85 34.85 38.47
C ILE A 82 11.36 33.81 37.46
N ALA A 83 12.63 33.92 37.05
CA ALA A 83 13.30 32.99 36.13
C ALA A 83 13.46 31.57 36.71
N THR A 84 13.24 31.37 38.01
CA THR A 84 13.33 30.06 38.66
C THR A 84 12.04 29.22 38.55
N PHE A 85 10.95 29.82 38.05
CA PHE A 85 9.65 29.17 37.93
C PHE A 85 9.38 28.71 36.50
N ASN A 86 8.53 27.69 36.36
CA ASN A 86 8.09 27.17 35.07
C ASN A 86 6.76 27.78 34.60
N VAL A 87 5.96 28.28 35.54
CA VAL A 87 4.69 28.95 35.27
C VAL A 87 4.39 29.92 36.40
N VAL A 88 3.81 31.06 36.07
CA VAL A 88 3.45 32.10 37.04
C VAL A 88 1.94 32.33 37.02
N PHE A 89 1.33 32.40 38.20
CA PHE A 89 -0.07 32.76 38.41
C PHE A 89 -0.15 34.02 39.25
N ILE A 90 -0.92 35.02 38.82
CA ILE A 90 -1.15 36.26 39.57
C ILE A 90 -2.61 36.30 39.99
N ALA A 91 -2.85 36.41 41.30
CA ALA A 91 -4.14 36.34 41.97
C ALA A 91 -4.27 37.45 43.03
N SER A 92 -4.06 38.71 42.62
CA SER A 92 -4.11 39.90 43.48
C SER A 92 -5.09 40.93 42.91
N ASP A 93 -5.86 41.64 43.75
CA ASP A 93 -6.85 42.64 43.32
C ASP A 93 -6.27 44.07 43.14
N ALA A 94 -4.97 44.29 43.45
CA ALA A 94 -4.32 45.58 43.29
C ALA A 94 -3.67 45.72 41.90
N GLU A 95 -4.30 46.47 40.98
CA GLU A 95 -3.88 46.63 39.58
C GLU A 95 -2.42 47.06 39.41
N CYS A 96 -1.87 47.89 40.31
CA CYS A 96 -0.53 48.45 40.16
C CYS A 96 0.62 47.42 40.29
N ASN A 97 0.41 46.30 41.00
CA ASN A 97 1.43 45.25 41.14
C ASN A 97 1.33 44.15 40.09
N GLN A 98 0.19 44.03 39.38
CA GLN A 98 0.01 42.99 38.36
C GLN A 98 0.91 43.23 37.13
N GLN A 99 0.93 44.46 36.61
CA GLN A 99 1.67 44.77 35.38
C GLN A 99 3.19 44.62 35.55
N ALA A 100 3.73 44.97 36.72
CA ALA A 100 5.15 44.81 37.02
C ALA A 100 5.57 43.33 36.98
N ILE A 101 4.81 42.45 37.65
CA ILE A 101 5.13 41.01 37.69
C ILE A 101 4.92 40.36 36.31
N VAL A 102 3.92 40.79 35.54
CA VAL A 102 3.73 40.35 34.15
C VAL A 102 4.92 40.75 33.29
N GLN A 103 5.40 41.98 33.42
CA GLN A 103 6.56 42.47 32.70
C GLN A 103 7.83 41.71 33.08
N ASP A 104 8.01 41.39 34.37
CA ASP A 104 9.11 40.54 34.85
C ASP A 104 9.02 39.13 34.24
N ALA A 105 7.83 38.52 34.21
CA ALA A 105 7.59 37.19 33.66
C ALA A 105 7.89 37.13 32.15
N HIS A 106 7.38 38.10 31.39
CA HIS A 106 7.62 38.20 29.94
C HIS A 106 9.10 38.44 29.64
N SER A 107 9.79 39.26 30.44
CA SER A 107 11.23 39.49 30.29
C SER A 107 12.05 38.22 30.55
N ALA A 108 11.54 37.30 31.38
CA ALA A 108 12.15 36.01 31.68
C ALA A 108 11.66 34.85 30.79
N GLY A 109 10.71 35.10 29.87
CA GLY A 109 10.12 34.06 29.02
C GLY A 109 9.28 33.01 29.76
N ILE A 110 8.78 33.34 30.95
CA ILE A 110 7.98 32.43 31.77
C ILE A 110 6.50 32.69 31.51
N PRO A 111 5.69 31.67 31.15
CA PRO A 111 4.29 31.87 30.85
C PRO A 111 3.53 32.33 32.12
N VAL A 112 2.77 33.41 31.99
CA VAL A 112 2.01 34.00 33.09
C VAL A 112 0.49 33.98 32.86
N ASN A 113 -0.26 33.67 33.91
CA ASN A 113 -1.73 33.82 33.93
C ASN A 113 -2.15 34.80 35.04
N VAL A 114 -2.92 35.82 34.67
CA VAL A 114 -3.48 36.81 35.59
C VAL A 114 -4.98 36.54 35.81
N ALA A 115 -5.37 36.38 37.07
CA ALA A 115 -6.75 36.13 37.45
C ALA A 115 -7.65 37.32 37.07
N GLY A 116 -8.72 37.06 36.33
CA GLY A 116 -9.70 38.09 35.95
C GLY A 116 -9.25 39.04 34.83
N ASN A 117 -7.97 38.97 34.39
CA ASN A 117 -7.43 39.83 33.35
C ASN A 117 -6.80 39.00 32.22
N ALA A 118 -7.62 38.67 31.22
CA ALA A 118 -7.18 37.90 30.06
C ALA A 118 -6.18 38.66 29.18
N ALA A 119 -6.24 40.00 29.15
CA ALA A 119 -5.36 40.81 28.31
C ALA A 119 -3.90 40.79 28.79
N LEU A 120 -3.66 40.49 30.07
CA LEU A 120 -2.34 40.36 30.66
C LEU A 120 -1.85 38.90 30.81
N SER A 121 -2.61 37.93 30.28
CA SER A 121 -2.29 36.50 30.42
C SER A 121 -1.77 35.89 29.12
N ASP A 122 -0.69 35.11 29.18
CA ASP A 122 -0.17 34.31 28.05
C ASP A 122 -1.04 33.08 27.75
N PHE A 123 -1.68 32.55 28.80
CA PHE A 123 -2.57 31.40 28.69
C PHE A 123 -3.78 31.59 29.60
N VAL A 124 -4.90 30.98 29.23
CA VAL A 124 -6.14 31.02 30.00
C VAL A 124 -6.33 29.68 30.69
N LEU A 125 -6.56 29.71 32.00
CA LEU A 125 -6.99 28.53 32.73
C LEU A 125 -8.44 28.22 32.40
N MET A 126 -8.64 27.10 31.73
CA MET A 126 -9.94 26.57 31.39
C MET A 126 -10.49 25.73 32.54
N PRO A 127 -11.80 25.85 32.86
CA PRO A 127 -12.43 24.92 33.79
C PRO A 127 -12.24 23.51 33.23
N THR A 128 -11.64 22.67 34.05
CA THR A 128 -11.25 21.31 33.70
C THR A 128 -11.86 20.39 34.74
N TYR A 129 -12.57 19.37 34.29
CA TYR A 129 -13.00 18.26 35.12
C TYR A 129 -11.95 17.15 34.96
N SER A 130 -11.29 16.81 36.07
CA SER A 130 -10.40 15.67 36.15
C SER A 130 -11.09 14.62 37.01
N GLY A 131 -11.56 13.54 36.39
CA GLY A 131 -12.12 12.40 37.07
C GLY A 131 -11.08 11.61 37.87
N SER A 132 -11.43 10.38 38.27
CA SER A 132 -10.58 9.52 39.12
C SER A 132 -9.28 9.00 38.48
N SER A 133 -8.89 9.51 37.29
CA SER A 133 -7.57 9.50 36.62
C SER A 133 -7.63 9.27 35.10
N SER A 134 -8.78 8.82 34.55
CA SER A 134 -8.85 8.28 33.17
C SER A 134 -9.55 9.18 32.15
N LEU A 135 -10.31 10.19 32.61
CA LEU A 135 -10.99 11.14 31.74
C LEU A 135 -10.74 12.56 32.25
N GLN A 136 -10.28 13.43 31.35
CA GLN A 136 -10.20 14.87 31.58
C GLN A 136 -11.04 15.58 30.53
N VAL A 137 -11.89 16.51 30.97
CA VAL A 137 -12.72 17.33 30.10
C VAL A 137 -12.45 18.79 30.40
N ALA A 138 -11.93 19.53 29.43
CA ALA A 138 -11.71 20.96 29.53
C ALA A 138 -12.66 21.70 28.59
N VAL A 139 -13.26 22.79 29.07
CA VAL A 139 -14.17 23.63 28.26
C VAL A 139 -13.70 25.07 28.35
N THR A 140 -13.48 25.72 27.22
CA THR A 140 -13.08 27.13 27.16
C THR A 140 -14.03 27.92 26.27
N THR A 141 -14.25 29.18 26.62
CA THR A 141 -14.90 30.19 25.77
C THR A 141 -13.88 31.22 25.28
N ASN A 142 -12.59 30.86 25.25
CA ASN A 142 -11.46 31.77 24.99
C ASN A 142 -11.52 33.04 25.86
N GLY A 143 -11.92 32.86 27.12
CA GLY A 143 -12.03 33.95 28.10
C GLY A 143 -13.28 34.82 28.00
N VAL A 144 -14.13 34.68 26.97
CA VAL A 144 -15.30 35.55 26.72
C VAL A 144 -16.40 35.38 27.77
N ALA A 145 -16.64 34.15 28.23
CA ALA A 145 -17.67 33.88 29.22
C ALA A 145 -17.23 32.75 30.18
N PRO A 146 -16.35 33.02 31.16
CA PRO A 146 -15.78 31.99 32.04
C PRO A 146 -16.82 31.28 32.91
N ARG A 147 -17.86 32.03 33.34
CA ARG A 147 -18.99 31.46 34.08
C ARG A 147 -19.85 30.54 33.20
N ALA A 148 -20.08 30.93 31.94
CA ALA A 148 -20.78 30.08 30.98
C ALA A 148 -19.96 28.83 30.64
N ALA A 149 -18.64 28.93 30.47
CA ALA A 149 -17.75 27.78 30.27
C ALA A 149 -17.80 26.82 31.47
N THR A 150 -17.82 27.35 32.69
CA THR A 150 -17.93 26.55 33.93
C THR A 150 -19.31 25.91 34.04
N GLN A 151 -20.38 26.63 33.72
CA GLN A 151 -21.74 26.10 33.74
C GLN A 151 -21.96 25.06 32.65
N LEU A 152 -21.39 25.27 31.46
CA LEU A 152 -21.41 24.33 30.36
C LEU A 152 -20.58 23.09 30.69
N LEU A 153 -19.40 23.24 31.30
CA LEU A 153 -18.65 22.09 31.82
C LEU A 153 -19.47 21.33 32.85
N LYS A 154 -20.13 22.01 33.79
CA LYS A 154 -21.01 21.37 34.77
C LYS A 154 -22.19 20.66 34.10
N GLU A 155 -22.78 21.24 33.06
CA GLU A 155 -23.85 20.59 32.31
C GLU A 155 -23.35 19.40 31.49
N ILE A 156 -22.20 19.53 30.83
CA ILE A 156 -21.54 18.45 30.10
C ILE A 156 -21.26 17.34 31.09
N VAL A 157 -20.55 17.60 32.18
CA VAL A 157 -20.22 16.62 33.23
C VAL A 157 -21.47 16.01 33.87
N ARG A 158 -22.56 16.77 34.06
CA ARG A 158 -23.85 16.22 34.54
C ARG A 158 -24.55 15.34 33.52
N LYS A 159 -24.38 15.64 32.23
CA LYS A 159 -24.94 14.88 31.11
C LYS A 159 -24.02 13.74 30.67
N LEU A 160 -22.75 13.75 31.09
CA LEU A 160 -21.87 12.61 30.91
C LEU A 160 -22.53 11.44 31.63
N PRO A 161 -22.72 10.31 30.93
CA PRO A 161 -23.25 9.12 31.55
C PRO A 161 -22.45 8.80 32.82
N ALA A 162 -23.13 8.51 33.92
CA ALA A 162 -22.45 8.25 35.21
C ALA A 162 -21.52 7.02 35.13
N ASP A 163 -21.78 6.15 34.16
CA ASP A 163 -20.99 4.96 33.84
C ASP A 163 -19.90 5.23 32.80
N LEU A 164 -19.76 6.44 32.25
CA LEU A 164 -18.78 6.71 31.20
C LEU A 164 -17.33 6.55 31.67
N GLU A 165 -16.96 7.04 32.85
CA GLU A 165 -15.61 6.80 33.40
C GLU A 165 -15.37 5.31 33.69
N PRO A 166 -16.30 4.59 34.36
CA PRO A 166 -16.26 3.15 34.46
C PRO A 166 -16.21 2.42 33.12
N GLN A 167 -16.90 2.90 32.09
CA GLN A 167 -16.91 2.33 30.75
C GLN A 167 -15.63 2.65 29.99
N LEU A 168 -15.01 3.81 30.17
CA LEU A 168 -13.70 4.12 29.60
C LEU A 168 -12.60 3.34 30.31
N LYS A 169 -12.74 3.17 31.63
CA LYS A 169 -11.94 2.21 32.39
C LYS A 169 -12.25 0.79 31.96
N GLU A 170 -13.48 0.45 31.60
CA GLU A 170 -13.88 -0.88 31.13
C GLU A 170 -13.49 -1.08 29.69
N VAL A 171 -13.40 -0.06 28.84
CA VAL A 171 -12.84 -0.13 27.49
C VAL A 171 -11.34 -0.22 27.59
N ALA A 172 -10.70 0.52 28.51
CA ALA A 172 -9.30 0.29 28.83
C ALA A 172 -9.10 -1.12 29.42
N ARG A 173 -10.04 -1.61 30.24
CA ARG A 173 -10.07 -2.96 30.83
C ARG A 173 -10.40 -4.03 29.81
N LEU A 174 -11.20 -3.75 28.79
CA LEU A 174 -11.66 -4.64 27.72
C LEU A 174 -10.67 -4.61 26.56
N SER A 175 -9.95 -3.52 26.34
CA SER A 175 -8.76 -3.49 25.50
C SER A 175 -7.61 -4.19 26.19
N SER A 176 -7.47 -4.05 27.52
CA SER A 176 -6.53 -4.87 28.28
C SER A 176 -6.99 -6.32 28.37
N ALA A 177 -8.30 -6.61 28.50
CA ALA A 177 -8.85 -7.96 28.56
C ALA A 177 -8.96 -8.59 27.18
N ALA A 178 -9.12 -7.82 26.10
CA ALA A 178 -8.99 -8.30 24.72
C ALA A 178 -7.53 -8.60 24.44
N ARG A 179 -6.59 -7.79 24.93
CA ARG A 179 -5.16 -8.17 24.97
C ARG A 179 -4.93 -9.42 25.81
N GLU A 180 -5.62 -9.59 26.95
CA GLU A 180 -5.55 -10.84 27.74
C GLU A 180 -6.25 -12.02 27.06
N ILE A 181 -7.32 -11.84 26.29
CA ILE A 181 -8.02 -12.87 25.51
C ILE A 181 -7.18 -13.25 24.28
N GLU A 182 -6.52 -12.29 23.64
CA GLU A 182 -5.51 -12.54 22.61
C GLU A 182 -4.35 -13.35 23.23
N GLN A 183 -3.91 -12.99 24.44
CA GLN A 183 -2.90 -13.75 25.18
C GLN A 183 -3.41 -15.12 25.66
N GLU A 184 -4.68 -15.27 26.03
CA GLU A 184 -5.30 -16.56 26.41
C GLU A 184 -5.54 -17.44 25.20
N ARG A 185 -5.90 -16.87 24.05
CA ARG A 185 -5.97 -17.55 22.75
C ARG A 185 -4.59 -18.01 22.33
N SER A 186 -3.56 -17.19 22.49
CA SER A 186 -2.16 -17.57 22.28
C SER A 186 -1.69 -18.63 23.29
N ARG A 187 -2.15 -18.60 24.55
CA ARG A 187 -1.89 -19.67 25.55
C ARG A 187 -2.68 -20.95 25.28
N ALA A 188 -3.89 -20.86 24.73
CA ALA A 188 -4.72 -22.01 24.33
C ALA A 188 -4.16 -22.68 23.06
N LEU A 189 -3.68 -21.88 22.11
CA LEU A 189 -2.87 -22.32 20.97
C LEU A 189 -1.56 -22.94 21.43
N ALA A 190 -0.87 -22.34 22.41
CA ALA A 190 0.33 -22.92 23.02
C ALA A 190 0.03 -24.21 23.80
N LYS A 191 -1.13 -24.35 24.46
CA LYS A 191 -1.57 -25.61 25.10
C LYS A 191 -1.98 -26.67 24.08
N LEU A 192 -2.61 -26.29 22.96
CA LEU A 192 -2.91 -27.21 21.86
C LEU A 192 -1.61 -27.72 21.23
N ASN A 193 -0.63 -26.82 21.07
CA ASN A 193 0.73 -27.15 20.63
C ASN A 193 1.51 -27.94 21.70
N ALA A 194 1.19 -27.80 23.00
CA ALA A 194 1.79 -28.59 24.07
C ALA A 194 1.21 -30.01 24.17
N VAL A 195 -0.06 -30.23 23.78
CA VAL A 195 -0.65 -31.59 23.68
C VAL A 195 -0.06 -32.37 22.51
N THR A 196 0.41 -31.70 21.45
CA THR A 196 1.24 -32.33 20.41
C THR A 196 2.70 -32.56 20.82
N VAL A 197 3.11 -32.11 22.01
CA VAL A 197 4.48 -32.23 22.57
C VAL A 197 4.55 -33.26 23.71
N GLU A 198 3.43 -33.76 24.24
CA GLU A 198 3.41 -34.79 25.30
C GLU A 198 4.01 -36.15 24.89
N ASP A 199 4.29 -36.42 23.60
CA ASP A 199 4.84 -37.71 23.16
C ASP A 199 6.35 -37.75 22.82
N ASN A 200 7.11 -36.64 22.85
CA ASN A 200 8.52 -36.69 22.41
C ASN A 200 9.60 -36.14 23.38
N SER A 201 9.28 -35.90 24.66
CA SER A 201 10.29 -35.46 25.66
C SER A 201 10.49 -36.38 26.87
N ALA A 202 9.97 -37.61 26.85
CA ALA A 202 10.24 -38.58 27.91
C ALA A 202 11.64 -39.24 27.85
N MET A 203 12.54 -38.92 26.89
CA MET A 203 13.75 -39.76 26.72
C MET A 203 15.09 -39.09 26.34
N SER A 204 15.26 -37.77 26.38
CA SER A 204 16.60 -37.20 26.09
C SER A 204 16.95 -35.94 26.89
N ALA A 205 16.96 -36.04 28.23
CA ALA A 205 18.13 -35.62 29.00
C ALA A 205 17.96 -35.85 30.52
N ASP A 206 17.91 -37.13 30.87
CA ASP A 206 18.50 -37.69 32.08
C ASP A 206 20.05 -37.58 32.10
N ILE A 207 20.68 -36.79 31.21
CA ILE A 207 22.12 -36.90 30.95
C ILE A 207 22.87 -35.59 31.24
N SER A 208 22.28 -34.43 30.96
CA SER A 208 23.04 -33.18 30.87
C SER A 208 23.56 -32.57 32.18
N THR A 209 23.05 -32.91 33.37
CA THR A 209 23.59 -32.26 34.59
C THR A 209 23.45 -33.08 35.87
N ALA A 210 23.75 -34.38 35.74
CA ALA A 210 24.46 -35.14 36.78
C ALA A 210 25.94 -34.69 36.91
N VAL A 211 26.35 -33.65 36.19
CA VAL A 211 27.73 -33.13 36.15
C VAL A 211 27.59 -31.60 36.19
N THR A 212 27.60 -30.91 37.32
CA THR A 212 28.63 -31.04 38.33
C THR A 212 28.20 -30.29 39.58
N ALA A 213 28.30 -31.01 40.69
CA ALA A 213 28.36 -30.57 42.09
C ALA A 213 27.16 -31.12 42.89
N ALA A 214 27.22 -32.31 43.51
CA ALA A 214 28.39 -32.93 44.13
C ALA A 214 29.28 -31.91 44.84
N GLN A 215 28.67 -31.11 45.73
CA GLN A 215 29.28 -30.69 46.99
C GLN A 215 28.16 -30.34 47.99
N THR A 216 27.54 -31.41 48.46
CA THR A 216 26.71 -31.58 49.68
C THR A 216 27.50 -31.14 50.95
N PRO A 217 26.92 -31.07 52.18
CA PRO A 217 25.55 -31.40 52.63
C PRO A 217 24.96 -30.29 53.58
N GLN A 218 23.70 -30.23 54.03
CA GLN A 218 22.84 -31.22 54.69
C GLN A 218 21.36 -30.76 54.65
N SER A 219 20.52 -31.75 54.85
CA SER A 219 19.06 -31.88 54.81
C SER A 219 18.36 -31.43 56.11
N PRO A 220 17.05 -31.70 56.33
CA PRO A 220 15.87 -31.50 55.46
C PRO A 220 14.64 -30.93 56.23
N ARG A 221 13.54 -30.73 55.47
CA ARG A 221 12.10 -30.67 55.83
C ARG A 221 11.50 -29.27 55.71
N SER A 222 10.36 -29.02 55.07
CA SER A 222 9.37 -29.89 54.41
C SER A 222 8.33 -29.03 53.68
N SER A 223 7.96 -29.45 52.47
CA SER A 223 6.62 -29.36 51.86
C SER A 223 6.08 -28.02 51.31
N PRO A 224 5.17 -28.07 50.31
CA PRO A 224 5.16 -27.13 49.16
C PRO A 224 3.87 -26.29 49.02
N ALA A 225 3.91 -25.17 48.28
CA ALA A 225 2.77 -24.68 47.48
C ALA A 225 3.09 -23.44 46.59
N SER A 226 2.66 -23.56 45.33
CA SER A 226 2.19 -22.52 44.39
C SER A 226 3.19 -21.63 43.63
N ILE A 227 2.89 -21.54 42.34
CA ILE A 227 3.60 -20.91 41.22
C ILE A 227 3.39 -19.39 41.25
N ALA A 228 4.48 -18.62 41.14
CA ALA A 228 4.48 -17.15 40.97
C ALA A 228 5.35 -16.74 39.76
N GLY A 229 4.78 -15.87 38.91
CA GLY A 229 5.41 -14.84 38.08
C GLY A 229 6.71 -15.16 37.33
N ALA A 230 6.62 -15.30 36.00
CA ALA A 230 7.78 -15.08 35.13
C ALA A 230 8.11 -13.56 35.11
N GLN A 231 9.17 -13.19 35.82
CA GLN A 231 9.84 -11.90 35.71
C GLN A 231 10.43 -11.75 34.30
N GLN A 232 10.29 -10.56 33.68
CA GLN A 232 11.11 -10.16 32.53
C GLN A 232 12.60 -10.30 32.90
N PRO A 233 13.45 -10.90 32.06
CA PRO A 233 14.89 -10.95 32.34
C PRO A 233 15.44 -9.52 32.36
N ALA A 234 16.19 -9.17 33.40
CA ALA A 234 16.87 -7.90 33.52
C ALA A 234 17.79 -7.69 32.30
N ILE A 235 17.63 -6.57 31.59
CA ILE A 235 18.52 -6.18 30.49
C ILE A 235 19.96 -6.19 31.05
N PRO A 236 20.90 -6.97 30.49
CA PRO A 236 22.29 -6.96 30.94
C PRO A 236 22.84 -5.55 30.73
N LEU A 237 23.08 -4.84 31.84
CA LEU A 237 23.61 -3.48 31.81
C LEU A 237 25.13 -3.57 31.64
N LEU A 238 25.60 -3.05 30.51
CA LEU A 238 27.01 -2.84 30.21
C LEU A 238 27.70 -2.02 31.31
N ASP A 239 28.91 -2.40 31.72
CA ASP A 239 29.70 -1.61 32.66
C ASP A 239 30.43 -0.46 31.94
N LEU A 240 29.72 0.68 31.83
CA LEU A 240 30.26 1.90 31.23
C LEU A 240 31.37 2.55 32.06
N ALA A 241 31.44 2.29 33.37
CA ALA A 241 32.52 2.81 34.20
C ALA A 241 33.84 2.09 33.88
N ALA A 242 33.80 0.77 33.77
CA ALA A 242 34.94 -0.03 33.34
C ALA A 242 35.42 0.38 31.94
N LEU A 243 34.51 0.51 30.97
CA LEU A 243 34.84 0.90 29.58
C LEU A 243 35.37 2.33 29.43
N ARG A 244 35.03 3.24 30.33
CA ARG A 244 35.63 4.60 30.40
C ARG A 244 37.05 4.57 30.92
N SER A 245 37.31 3.75 31.93
CA SER A 245 38.59 3.70 32.63
C SER A 245 39.64 2.81 31.95
N SER A 246 39.20 1.83 31.16
CA SER A 246 40.09 0.87 30.49
C SER A 246 40.74 1.44 29.23
N PRO A 247 42.05 1.23 29.01
CA PRO A 247 42.70 1.56 27.75
C PRO A 247 42.44 0.52 26.64
N ALA A 248 41.93 -0.67 27.00
CA ALA A 248 41.72 -1.80 26.10
C ALA A 248 40.25 -2.26 26.08
N ALA A 249 39.92 -3.08 25.08
CA ALA A 249 38.60 -3.68 24.97
C ALA A 249 38.33 -4.62 26.17
N ILE A 250 37.07 -4.72 26.56
CA ILE A 250 36.62 -5.56 27.67
C ILE A 250 35.60 -6.54 27.13
N GLU A 251 35.81 -7.83 27.41
CA GLU A 251 34.81 -8.84 27.08
C GLU A 251 33.58 -8.67 27.98
N GLN A 252 32.42 -8.47 27.37
CA GLN A 252 31.14 -8.39 28.08
C GLN A 252 30.08 -9.19 27.35
N LEU A 253 29.17 -9.78 28.12
CA LEU A 253 28.05 -10.53 27.57
C LEU A 253 26.93 -9.55 27.19
N VAL A 254 26.76 -9.33 25.89
CA VAL A 254 25.81 -8.34 25.36
C VAL A 254 25.09 -8.88 24.14
N ASN A 255 23.90 -8.36 23.90
CA ASN A 255 23.16 -8.64 22.68
C ASN A 255 23.43 -7.57 21.60
N VAL A 256 22.91 -7.80 20.39
CA VAL A 256 23.12 -6.95 19.21
C VAL A 256 22.67 -5.49 19.44
N GLN A 257 21.54 -5.31 20.12
CA GLN A 257 20.95 -4.00 20.39
C GLN A 257 21.76 -3.20 21.41
N VAL A 258 22.23 -3.85 22.47
CA VAL A 258 23.10 -3.23 23.49
C VAL A 258 24.47 -2.89 22.88
N ALA A 259 25.03 -3.77 22.06
CA ALA A 259 26.28 -3.55 21.34
C ALA A 259 26.23 -2.30 20.43
N SER A 260 25.23 -2.21 19.55
CA SER A 260 25.06 -1.06 18.65
C SER A 260 24.68 0.21 19.42
N GLY A 261 23.81 0.07 20.42
CA GLY A 261 23.36 1.17 21.26
C GLY A 261 24.49 1.78 22.10
N TYR A 262 25.43 0.96 22.58
CA TYR A 262 26.63 1.43 23.28
C TYR A 262 27.45 2.36 22.40
N VAL A 263 27.73 1.96 21.15
CA VAL A 263 28.52 2.79 20.23
C VAL A 263 27.78 4.08 19.89
N ALA A 264 26.45 4.01 19.67
CA ALA A 264 25.62 5.19 19.48
C ALA A 264 25.73 6.17 20.66
N HIS A 265 25.62 5.66 21.89
CA HIS A 265 25.78 6.45 23.11
C HIS A 265 27.21 6.99 23.25
N ALA A 266 28.24 6.19 22.95
CA ALA A 266 29.63 6.58 23.13
C ALA A 266 30.10 7.67 22.13
N LEU A 267 29.52 7.74 20.94
CA LEU A 267 29.96 8.63 19.85
C LEU A 267 28.98 9.78 19.53
N SER A 268 27.83 9.85 20.18
CA SER A 268 26.81 10.89 19.94
C SER A 268 26.50 11.73 21.18
N ASP A 269 25.94 12.91 20.96
CA ASP A 269 25.45 13.82 22.03
C ASP A 269 23.94 13.67 22.22
N LEU A 270 23.22 13.34 21.14
CA LEU A 270 21.78 13.16 21.13
C LEU A 270 21.40 11.86 20.40
N CYS A 271 20.63 11.01 21.08
CA CYS A 271 20.11 9.77 20.54
C CYS A 271 18.58 9.82 20.46
N PHE A 272 18.01 9.46 19.32
CA PHE A 272 16.56 9.28 19.18
C PHE A 272 16.21 7.79 19.13
N VAL A 273 15.16 7.38 19.83
CA VAL A 273 14.71 5.98 19.89
C VAL A 273 13.33 5.84 19.28
N TYR A 274 13.24 5.20 18.10
CA TYR A 274 12.02 4.92 17.36
C TYR A 274 11.68 3.43 17.50
N SER A 275 10.98 3.08 18.58
CA SER A 275 10.62 1.70 18.91
C SER A 275 9.10 1.52 18.84
N ALA A 276 8.65 0.42 18.26
CA ALA A 276 7.26 -0.02 18.37
C ALA A 276 6.97 -0.46 19.82
N PRO A 277 5.74 -0.31 20.32
CA PRO A 277 5.40 -0.65 21.71
C PRO A 277 5.69 -2.10 22.11
N GLU A 278 5.73 -3.03 21.15
CA GLU A 278 6.05 -4.44 21.37
C GLU A 278 7.55 -4.78 21.22
N GLN A 279 8.41 -3.80 20.93
CA GLN A 279 9.85 -4.00 20.69
C GLN A 279 10.70 -3.21 21.69
N ASP A 280 11.50 -3.90 22.50
CA ASP A 280 12.43 -3.32 23.48
C ASP A 280 13.73 -2.76 22.84
N ILE A 281 13.59 -2.08 21.70
CA ILE A 281 14.72 -1.49 20.96
C ILE A 281 15.13 -0.16 21.63
N GLY A 282 16.42 0.00 21.92
CA GLY A 282 17.00 1.25 22.43
C GLY A 282 16.84 1.50 23.94
N GLU A 283 16.30 0.54 24.71
CA GLU A 283 16.12 0.68 26.17
C GLU A 283 17.42 0.93 26.93
N ALA A 284 18.51 0.27 26.54
CA ALA A 284 19.81 0.46 27.16
C ALA A 284 20.29 1.92 27.06
N VAL A 285 20.12 2.55 25.89
CA VAL A 285 20.50 3.96 25.68
C VAL A 285 19.60 4.92 26.45
N LEU A 286 18.31 4.64 26.53
CA LEU A 286 17.39 5.40 27.38
C LEU A 286 17.73 5.25 28.87
N ALA A 287 18.21 4.07 29.30
CA ALA A 287 18.64 3.82 30.66
C ALA A 287 19.94 4.56 31.00
N TRP A 288 20.93 4.55 30.10
CA TRP A 288 22.19 5.29 30.28
C TRP A 288 21.98 6.80 30.28
N SER A 289 21.11 7.32 29.41
CA SER A 289 20.74 8.75 29.43
C SER A 289 20.04 9.15 30.75
N ARG A 290 19.14 8.31 31.28
CA ARG A 290 18.49 8.53 32.59
C ARG A 290 19.47 8.52 33.76
N ARG A 291 20.57 7.76 33.65
CA ARG A 291 21.67 7.73 34.63
C ARG A 291 22.68 8.85 34.42
N ALA A 292 22.48 9.69 33.42
CA ALA A 292 23.40 10.72 33.01
C ALA A 292 24.79 10.11 32.71
N GLU A 293 24.85 9.03 31.95
CA GLU A 293 26.14 8.50 31.56
C GLU A 293 26.80 9.38 30.49
N LYS A 294 28.11 9.53 30.60
CA LYS A 294 28.91 10.37 29.68
C LYS A 294 29.41 9.56 28.50
N ASN A 295 29.44 10.17 27.32
CA ASN A 295 29.99 9.58 26.11
C ASN A 295 31.54 9.58 26.10
N ALA A 296 32.14 9.09 25.02
CA ALA A 296 33.60 9.06 24.85
C ALA A 296 34.24 10.45 24.72
N HIS A 297 33.44 11.49 24.51
CA HIS A 297 33.88 12.88 24.49
C HIS A 297 33.77 13.57 25.86
N GLY A 298 33.22 12.88 26.87
CA GLY A 298 33.02 13.44 28.22
C GLY A 298 31.75 14.28 28.38
N GLU A 299 30.90 14.29 27.35
CA GLU A 299 29.62 15.00 27.28
C GLU A 299 28.46 14.12 27.76
N TRP A 300 27.38 14.73 28.23
CA TRP A 300 26.17 14.02 28.63
C TRP A 300 25.32 13.67 27.41
N VAL A 301 24.81 12.44 27.35
CA VAL A 301 23.99 11.98 26.23
C VAL A 301 22.51 12.11 26.58
N SER A 302 21.78 12.86 25.75
CA SER A 302 20.31 12.91 25.83
C SER A 302 19.72 11.84 24.91
N ALA A 303 18.83 11.00 25.44
CA ALA A 303 18.09 10.02 24.65
C ALA A 303 16.58 10.30 24.71
N LEU A 304 15.96 10.47 23.54
CA LEU A 304 14.55 10.82 23.41
C LEU A 304 13.78 9.71 22.71
N ARG A 305 12.72 9.21 23.35
CA ARG A 305 11.79 8.28 22.70
C ARG A 305 10.89 9.06 21.74
N MET A 306 10.77 8.53 20.53
CA MET A 306 10.01 9.12 19.43
C MET A 306 8.98 8.14 18.91
N GLU A 307 7.94 8.67 18.26
CA GLU A 307 6.90 7.87 17.61
C GLU A 307 7.24 7.62 16.13
N THR A 308 7.01 6.41 15.67
CA THR A 308 7.11 6.04 14.25
C THR A 308 5.82 6.45 13.53
N ARG A 309 5.86 7.61 12.89
CA ARG A 309 4.75 8.19 12.10
C ARG A 309 5.27 9.02 10.94
N SER A 310 4.39 9.44 10.03
CA SER A 310 4.74 10.40 8.99
C SER A 310 5.41 11.64 9.59
N GLY A 311 6.58 11.99 9.07
CA GLY A 311 7.41 13.07 9.58
C GLY A 311 8.36 12.70 10.72
N ALA A 312 8.49 11.42 11.10
CA ALA A 312 9.41 10.92 12.13
C ALA A 312 10.85 11.46 11.99
N GLY A 313 11.33 11.66 10.76
CA GLY A 313 12.69 12.17 10.51
C GLY A 313 12.92 13.65 10.85
N HIS A 314 11.89 14.49 11.01
CA HIS A 314 12.07 15.94 11.20
C HIS A 314 12.79 16.30 12.52
N ALA A 315 12.66 15.46 13.54
CA ALA A 315 13.39 15.64 14.79
C ALA A 315 14.91 15.45 14.58
N LEU A 316 15.31 14.46 13.78
CA LEU A 316 16.70 14.22 13.38
C LEU A 316 17.25 15.42 12.60
N TRP A 317 16.47 15.92 11.64
CA TRP A 317 16.82 17.12 10.88
C TRP A 317 17.04 18.35 11.77
N GLY A 318 16.10 18.62 12.67
CA GLY A 318 16.18 19.75 13.58
C GLY A 318 17.42 19.67 14.47
N ALA A 319 17.69 18.47 15.00
CA ALA A 319 18.88 18.22 15.82
C ALA A 319 20.20 18.37 15.05
N LEU A 320 20.27 17.92 13.81
CA LEU A 320 21.45 18.07 12.95
C LEU A 320 21.65 19.50 12.44
N SER A 321 20.65 20.37 12.62
CA SER A 321 20.79 21.81 12.34
C SER A 321 21.54 22.54 13.46
N SER A 322 21.61 21.96 14.66
CA SER A 322 22.63 22.28 15.67
C SER A 322 23.86 21.42 15.41
N GLU A 323 25.07 21.90 15.72
CA GLU A 323 26.35 21.18 15.53
C GLU A 323 26.51 19.92 16.43
N SER A 324 25.41 19.32 16.88
CA SER A 324 25.37 18.12 17.70
C SER A 324 25.63 16.86 16.88
N LYS A 325 26.29 15.87 17.50
CA LYS A 325 26.40 14.53 16.93
C LYS A 325 25.14 13.74 17.24
N VAL A 326 24.41 13.33 16.20
CA VAL A 326 23.10 12.71 16.33
C VAL A 326 23.15 11.27 15.86
N ALA A 327 22.59 10.37 16.68
CA ALA A 327 22.29 9.00 16.28
C ALA A 327 20.82 8.65 16.52
N ALA A 328 20.35 7.61 15.85
CA ALA A 328 19.05 7.02 16.11
C ALA A 328 19.16 5.51 16.30
N ILE A 329 18.33 4.97 17.17
CA ILE A 329 18.06 3.54 17.29
C ILE A 329 16.62 3.34 16.87
N ALA A 330 16.40 2.50 15.87
CA ALA A 330 15.09 2.37 15.24
C ALA A 330 14.76 0.91 14.92
N SER A 331 13.47 0.62 14.76
CA SER A 331 13.03 -0.55 13.99
C SER A 331 13.17 -0.26 12.50
N ALA A 332 13.51 -1.25 11.66
CA ALA A 332 13.53 -1.10 10.20
C ALA A 332 12.20 -0.57 9.64
N ALA A 333 11.07 -0.93 10.26
CA ALA A 333 9.74 -0.40 9.97
C ALA A 333 9.60 1.13 10.11
N SER A 334 10.56 1.78 10.78
CA SER A 334 10.58 3.24 10.91
C SER A 334 11.23 3.95 9.73
N LEU A 335 12.09 3.26 8.98
CA LEU A 335 12.86 3.84 7.87
C LEU A 335 11.98 4.39 6.74
N PRO A 336 10.87 3.72 6.30
CA PRO A 336 10.00 4.26 5.26
C PRO A 336 9.44 5.65 5.58
N TYR A 337 9.13 5.92 6.86
CA TYR A 337 8.62 7.22 7.32
C TYR A 337 9.71 8.31 7.39
N MET A 338 10.98 7.95 7.28
CA MET A 338 12.14 8.85 7.31
C MET A 338 12.71 9.13 5.93
N VAL A 339 12.33 8.37 4.90
CA VAL A 339 12.86 8.47 3.52
C VAL A 339 12.92 9.91 2.98
N PRO A 340 11.85 10.75 3.08
CA PRO A 340 11.92 12.11 2.55
C PRO A 340 12.99 12.96 3.24
N VAL A 341 13.20 12.76 4.55
CA VAL A 341 14.19 13.49 5.33
C VAL A 341 15.59 12.96 5.06
N LEU A 342 15.78 11.64 4.98
CA LEU A 342 17.07 11.00 4.69
C LEU A 342 17.68 11.49 3.38
N SER A 343 16.88 11.55 2.31
CA SER A 343 17.33 12.09 1.01
C SER A 343 17.79 13.54 1.11
N GLN A 344 17.12 14.35 1.93
CA GLN A 344 17.52 15.74 2.12
C GLN A 344 18.79 15.87 3.00
N LEU A 345 18.98 14.99 4.00
CA LEU A 345 20.20 14.94 4.81
C LEU A 345 21.42 14.53 3.96
N VAL A 346 21.27 13.57 3.05
CA VAL A 346 22.30 13.21 2.06
C VAL A 346 22.64 14.42 1.19
N ALA A 347 21.62 15.12 0.66
CA ALA A 347 21.83 16.30 -0.18
C ALA A 347 22.56 17.44 0.54
N ARG A 348 22.34 17.58 1.86
CA ARG A 348 22.98 18.60 2.70
C ARG A 348 24.30 18.16 3.32
N LYS A 349 24.72 16.92 3.07
CA LYS A 349 25.93 16.33 3.63
C LYS A 349 25.96 16.38 5.16
N LEU A 350 24.88 15.93 5.80
CA LEU A 350 24.79 15.91 7.26
C LEU A 350 25.08 14.50 7.81
N PRO A 351 26.02 14.34 8.76
CA PRO A 351 26.39 13.05 9.31
C PRO A 351 25.32 12.56 10.29
N LEU A 352 24.69 11.42 9.97
CA LEU A 352 23.69 10.77 10.82
C LEU A 352 23.97 9.28 10.85
N VAL A 353 23.87 8.64 12.01
CA VAL A 353 23.87 7.17 12.09
C VAL A 353 22.52 6.67 12.60
N ILE A 354 21.89 5.78 11.84
CA ILE A 354 20.70 5.05 12.29
C ILE A 354 21.07 3.59 12.46
N HIS A 355 21.04 3.08 13.69
CA HIS A 355 21.11 1.66 13.97
C HIS A 355 19.68 1.09 13.94
N ALA A 356 19.35 0.39 12.86
CA ALA A 356 18.03 -0.16 12.62
C ALA A 356 18.01 -1.68 12.81
N SER A 357 17.08 -2.16 13.64
CA SER A 357 16.81 -3.59 13.80
C SER A 357 16.01 -4.09 12.60
N ALA A 358 16.60 -4.97 11.78
CA ALA A 358 15.95 -5.58 10.62
C ALA A 358 15.03 -6.72 11.06
N GLN A 359 13.92 -6.37 11.72
CA GLN A 359 12.91 -7.33 12.20
C GLN A 359 11.48 -6.92 11.88
N SER A 360 10.65 -7.91 11.59
CA SER A 360 9.19 -7.76 11.57
C SER A 360 8.55 -8.74 12.53
N LEU A 361 7.34 -8.42 12.98
CA LEU A 361 6.56 -9.33 13.80
C LEU A 361 5.76 -10.25 12.88
N ASP A 362 5.81 -11.56 13.15
CA ASP A 362 4.90 -12.51 12.52
C ASP A 362 3.48 -12.44 13.15
N GLU A 363 2.58 -13.27 12.65
CA GLU A 363 1.19 -13.34 13.14
C GLU A 363 1.10 -13.75 14.62
N PHE A 364 2.21 -14.26 15.20
CA PHE A 364 2.33 -14.68 16.59
C PHE A 364 3.11 -13.67 17.44
N ALA A 365 3.34 -12.45 16.93
CA ALA A 365 4.16 -11.42 17.58
C ALA A 365 5.59 -11.88 17.91
N THR A 366 6.11 -12.86 17.15
CA THR A 366 7.52 -13.25 17.21
C THR A 366 8.31 -12.38 16.24
N ALA A 367 9.40 -11.81 16.74
CA ALA A 367 10.34 -11.08 15.92
C ALA A 367 11.07 -12.06 14.98
N GLN A 368 10.91 -11.86 13.69
CA GLN A 368 11.61 -12.56 12.62
C GLN A 368 12.54 -11.58 11.93
N ALA A 369 13.70 -12.08 11.47
CA ALA A 369 14.57 -11.29 10.62
C ALA A 369 13.82 -10.89 9.34
N ASP A 370 13.80 -9.59 9.04
CA ASP A 370 13.09 -9.05 7.89
C ASP A 370 13.73 -7.75 7.41
N PHE A 371 14.19 -7.77 6.16
CA PHE A 371 14.83 -6.62 5.51
C PHE A 371 13.87 -5.82 4.62
N ALA A 372 12.60 -6.24 4.49
CA ALA A 372 11.62 -5.60 3.59
C ALA A 372 11.55 -4.07 3.77
N ASP A 373 11.29 -3.63 5.00
CA ASP A 373 11.12 -2.20 5.31
C ASP A 373 12.42 -1.41 5.16
N ALA A 374 13.58 -2.05 5.41
CA ALA A 374 14.87 -1.43 5.22
C ALA A 374 15.18 -1.20 3.74
N PHE A 375 14.80 -2.16 2.87
CA PHE A 375 15.05 -2.07 1.44
C PHE A 375 14.26 -0.94 0.76
N LEU A 376 13.11 -0.55 1.31
CA LEU A 376 12.37 0.63 0.85
C LEU A 376 13.18 1.93 0.96
N ALA A 377 14.19 1.99 1.84
CA ALA A 377 15.03 3.17 2.03
C ALA A 377 16.34 3.16 1.20
N LEU A 378 16.64 2.10 0.44
CA LEU A 378 17.90 1.97 -0.31
C LEU A 378 18.10 3.05 -1.38
N HIS A 379 17.02 3.65 -1.88
CA HIS A 379 17.07 4.70 -2.91
C HIS A 379 17.46 6.09 -2.37
N THR A 380 17.66 6.24 -1.06
CA THR A 380 17.98 7.53 -0.43
C THR A 380 19.41 8.00 -0.70
N ASN A 381 20.26 7.15 -1.32
CA ASN A 381 21.71 7.34 -1.47
C ASN A 381 22.48 7.43 -0.15
N ALA A 382 21.84 7.09 0.97
CA ALA A 382 22.54 6.85 2.23
C ALA A 382 23.44 5.61 2.13
N VAL A 383 24.44 5.52 3.01
CA VAL A 383 25.29 4.32 3.11
C VAL A 383 24.56 3.27 3.92
N PHE A 384 24.58 2.01 3.48
CA PHE A 384 23.96 0.90 4.20
C PHE A 384 25.00 -0.15 4.55
N ILE A 385 25.17 -0.40 5.85
CA ILE A 385 26.09 -1.39 6.41
C ILE A 385 25.28 -2.43 7.17
N VAL A 386 25.64 -3.70 7.07
CA VAL A 386 24.94 -4.83 7.68
C VAL A 386 25.89 -5.61 8.57
N SER A 387 25.38 -6.09 9.71
CA SER A 387 26.10 -6.97 10.64
C SER A 387 25.38 -8.31 10.81
N SER A 388 26.14 -9.39 11.01
CA SER A 388 25.60 -10.75 11.17
C SER A 388 25.64 -11.29 12.62
N SER A 389 26.44 -10.71 13.51
CA SER A 389 26.61 -11.15 14.91
C SER A 389 26.65 -9.98 15.90
N ALA A 390 26.58 -10.25 17.21
CA ALA A 390 26.70 -9.20 18.24
C ALA A 390 28.09 -8.51 18.24
N GLN A 391 29.16 -9.27 17.99
CA GLN A 391 30.51 -8.72 17.85
C GLN A 391 30.60 -7.82 16.62
N GLU A 392 30.05 -8.26 15.50
CA GLU A 392 30.05 -7.49 14.27
C GLU A 392 29.11 -6.28 14.35
N ALA A 393 27.99 -6.36 15.07
CA ALA A 393 27.09 -5.22 15.27
C ALA A 393 27.79 -4.09 16.06
N HIS A 394 28.57 -4.45 17.07
CA HIS A 394 29.46 -3.50 17.74
C HIS A 394 30.48 -2.90 16.77
N ASP A 395 31.20 -3.75 16.03
CA ASP A 395 32.29 -3.30 15.15
C ASP A 395 31.78 -2.46 13.96
N MET A 396 30.70 -2.88 13.31
CA MET A 396 30.05 -2.15 12.21
C MET A 396 29.37 -0.87 12.68
N ALA A 397 28.89 -0.81 13.93
CA ALA A 397 28.44 0.46 14.49
C ALA A 397 29.61 1.45 14.59
N ILE A 398 30.79 1.02 15.00
CA ILE A 398 31.99 1.90 15.08
C ILE A 398 32.36 2.39 13.68
N VAL A 399 32.39 1.49 12.69
CA VAL A 399 32.63 1.83 11.28
C VAL A 399 31.58 2.83 10.78
N ALA A 400 30.30 2.61 11.06
CA ALA A 400 29.20 3.46 10.62
C ALA A 400 29.35 4.91 11.12
N HIS A 401 29.73 5.12 12.39
CA HIS A 401 29.99 6.45 12.94
C HIS A 401 31.19 7.13 12.30
N ALA A 402 32.30 6.41 12.12
CA ALA A 402 33.49 6.96 11.47
C ALA A 402 33.23 7.32 10.00
N VAL A 403 32.47 6.49 9.27
CA VAL A 403 32.08 6.74 7.88
C VAL A 403 31.10 7.92 7.79
N ALA A 404 30.07 7.98 8.64
CA ALA A 404 29.10 9.07 8.63
C ALA A 404 29.80 10.43 8.79
N GLN A 405 30.72 10.51 9.77
CA GLN A 405 31.48 11.72 10.05
C GLN A 405 32.48 12.07 8.93
N SER A 406 33.19 11.08 8.38
CA SER A 406 34.25 11.33 7.38
C SER A 406 33.69 11.57 5.98
N ALA A 407 32.56 10.95 5.64
CA ALA A 407 31.86 11.13 4.37
C ALA A 407 30.80 12.25 4.42
N ASN A 408 30.43 12.74 5.61
CA ASN A 408 29.35 13.70 5.81
C ASN A 408 28.03 13.22 5.18
N THR A 409 27.60 12.01 5.52
CA THR A 409 26.38 11.41 4.95
C THR A 409 25.66 10.55 5.98
N PRO A 410 24.33 10.37 5.87
CA PRO A 410 23.62 9.36 6.64
C PRO A 410 24.14 7.95 6.37
N VAL A 411 24.39 7.21 7.45
CA VAL A 411 24.72 5.78 7.44
C VAL A 411 23.63 5.02 8.20
N ILE A 412 23.05 4.03 7.54
CA ILE A 412 22.08 3.11 8.11
C ILE A 412 22.80 1.80 8.39
N HIS A 413 22.98 1.49 9.67
CA HIS A 413 23.50 0.21 10.15
C HIS A 413 22.32 -0.73 10.41
N LEU A 414 22.16 -1.73 9.57
CA LEU A 414 21.16 -2.79 9.73
C LEU A 414 21.74 -3.90 10.60
N ALA A 415 21.17 -4.04 11.78
CA ALA A 415 21.57 -5.05 12.75
C ALA A 415 20.42 -6.06 12.96
N ASN A 416 20.80 -7.27 13.39
CA ASN A 416 19.98 -8.48 13.45
C ASN A 416 18.58 -8.29 14.10
N GLY A 417 17.63 -9.16 13.72
CA GLY A 417 16.20 -9.03 14.02
C GLY A 417 15.42 -10.29 14.46
N SER A 418 16.10 -11.42 14.73
CA SER A 418 15.45 -12.65 15.21
C SER A 418 15.51 -12.79 16.75
N GLN A 419 14.78 -13.78 17.31
CA GLN A 419 14.81 -14.11 18.75
C GLN A 419 16.21 -14.46 19.29
N GLU A 420 17.12 -14.99 18.46
CA GLU A 420 18.50 -15.31 18.86
C GLU A 420 19.35 -14.04 19.02
N ALA A 421 19.00 -12.94 18.34
CA ALA A 421 19.64 -11.64 18.53
C ALA A 421 19.41 -11.04 19.93
N ALA A 422 18.41 -11.56 20.67
CA ALA A 422 18.17 -11.21 22.07
C ALA A 422 19.12 -11.96 23.02
N LEU A 423 19.72 -13.07 22.58
CA LEU A 423 20.69 -13.81 23.37
C LEU A 423 21.99 -12.99 23.49
N SER A 424 22.49 -12.90 24.71
CA SER A 424 23.74 -12.19 24.97
C SER A 424 24.91 -13.09 24.59
N ALA A 425 25.84 -12.55 23.80
CA ALA A 425 27.05 -13.23 23.37
C ALA A 425 28.29 -12.50 23.94
N PRO A 426 29.42 -13.19 24.12
CA PRO A 426 30.66 -12.53 24.50
C PRO A 426 31.10 -11.60 23.37
N VAL A 427 31.19 -10.30 23.66
CA VAL A 427 31.66 -9.27 22.74
C VAL A 427 32.86 -8.57 23.35
N GLN A 428 33.91 -8.40 22.56
CA GLN A 428 35.06 -7.55 22.84
C GLN A 428 34.64 -6.08 22.64
N VAL A 429 34.05 -5.50 23.69
CA VAL A 429 33.51 -4.14 23.67
C VAL A 429 34.66 -3.14 23.78
N SER A 430 34.78 -2.28 22.78
CA SER A 430 35.87 -1.30 22.67
C SER A 430 35.73 -0.21 23.71
N SER A 431 36.84 0.19 24.35
CA SER A 431 36.84 1.29 25.32
C SER A 431 36.66 2.65 24.66
N HIS A 432 36.25 3.65 25.44
CA HIS A 432 36.10 5.03 24.94
C HIS A 432 37.38 5.57 24.29
N ALA A 433 38.56 5.20 24.83
CA ALA A 433 39.84 5.60 24.30
C ALA A 433 40.12 5.01 22.91
N GLN A 434 39.80 3.73 22.69
CA GLN A 434 39.98 3.08 21.40
C GLN A 434 39.00 3.64 20.35
N LEU A 435 37.74 3.87 20.72
CA LEU A 435 36.73 4.48 19.86
C LEU A 435 37.18 5.87 19.35
N GLY A 436 37.60 6.73 20.27
CA GLY A 436 38.07 8.08 19.92
C GLY A 436 39.34 8.07 19.08
N THR A 437 40.23 7.09 19.27
CA THR A 437 41.45 6.93 18.46
C THR A 437 41.12 6.49 17.04
N TYR A 438 40.23 5.52 16.89
CA TYR A 438 39.79 5.01 15.59
C TYR A 438 39.11 6.10 14.74
N VAL A 439 38.13 6.81 15.30
CA VAL A 439 37.38 7.85 14.57
C VAL A 439 38.32 8.94 14.04
N ARG A 440 39.33 9.34 14.83
CA ARG A 440 40.37 10.28 14.40
C ARG A 440 41.26 9.71 13.29
N ALA A 441 41.69 8.46 13.42
CA ALA A 441 42.53 7.80 12.42
C ALA A 441 41.82 7.67 11.05
N VAL A 442 40.53 7.34 11.04
CA VAL A 442 39.72 7.31 9.81
C VAL A 442 39.60 8.71 9.21
N ALA A 443 39.25 9.72 10.01
CA ALA A 443 39.14 11.11 9.55
C ALA A 443 40.47 11.62 8.93
N ASP A 444 41.60 11.34 9.57
CA ASP A 444 42.93 11.73 9.08
C ASP A 444 43.31 11.02 7.78
N THR A 445 42.99 9.73 7.66
CA THR A 445 43.25 8.93 6.46
C THR A 445 42.38 9.41 5.30
N THR A 446 41.08 9.62 5.58
CA THR A 446 40.14 10.17 4.61
C THR A 446 40.55 11.57 4.19
N ALA A 447 41.04 12.43 5.09
CA ALA A 447 41.51 13.77 4.75
C ALA A 447 42.70 13.74 3.76
N LYS A 448 43.63 12.79 3.93
CA LYS A 448 44.81 12.60 3.08
C LYS A 448 44.53 11.90 1.75
N SER A 449 43.46 11.11 1.65
CA SER A 449 43.06 10.41 0.42
C SER A 449 42.64 11.39 -0.69
N SER A 450 43.08 11.15 -1.93
CA SER A 450 42.61 11.89 -3.11
C SER A 450 41.21 11.45 -3.55
N ASP A 451 40.86 10.18 -3.32
CA ASP A 451 39.51 9.66 -3.55
C ASP A 451 38.63 9.92 -2.33
N LYS A 452 37.53 10.64 -2.54
CA LYS A 452 36.52 11.01 -1.53
C LYS A 452 35.19 10.29 -1.76
N SER A 453 35.14 9.27 -2.62
CA SER A 453 33.95 8.44 -2.82
C SER A 453 33.56 7.71 -1.54
N HIS A 454 32.26 7.45 -1.36
CA HIS A 454 31.78 6.69 -0.20
C HIS A 454 32.46 5.31 -0.12
N ALA A 455 32.68 4.64 -1.25
CA ALA A 455 33.37 3.35 -1.31
C ALA A 455 34.81 3.42 -0.80
N ALA A 456 35.60 4.42 -1.24
CA ALA A 456 36.97 4.60 -0.76
C ALA A 456 37.02 4.92 0.74
N ILE A 457 36.09 5.73 1.24
CA ILE A 457 36.01 6.08 2.67
C ILE A 457 35.69 4.84 3.51
N ILE A 458 34.76 3.99 3.05
CA ILE A 458 34.43 2.72 3.72
C ILE A 458 35.66 1.79 3.74
N GLN A 459 36.40 1.69 2.63
CA GLN A 459 37.62 0.89 2.56
C GLN A 459 38.72 1.39 3.51
N HIS A 460 38.91 2.71 3.61
CA HIS A 460 39.81 3.31 4.58
C HIS A 460 39.37 3.01 6.02
N ALA A 461 38.06 3.07 6.28
CA ALA A 461 37.49 2.74 7.59
C ALA A 461 37.77 1.28 7.97
N PHE A 462 37.56 0.32 7.06
CA PHE A 462 37.90 -1.09 7.30
C PHE A 462 39.40 -1.33 7.51
N THR A 463 40.25 -0.68 6.71
CA THR A 463 41.71 -0.78 6.85
C THR A 463 42.18 -0.28 8.23
N GLN A 464 41.69 0.89 8.65
CA GLN A 464 42.00 1.43 9.97
C GLN A 464 41.41 0.58 11.10
N PHE A 465 40.29 -0.12 10.84
CA PHE A 465 39.66 -0.97 11.84
C PHE A 465 40.56 -2.16 12.14
N SER A 466 41.11 -2.80 11.11
CA SER A 466 42.10 -3.87 11.23
C SER A 466 43.35 -3.41 12.00
N ILE A 467 43.87 -2.22 11.69
CA ILE A 467 45.03 -1.66 12.39
C ILE A 467 44.74 -1.40 13.88
N THR A 468 43.55 -0.87 14.20
CA THR A 468 43.24 -0.40 15.56
C THR A 468 42.76 -1.54 16.48
N PHE A 469 41.95 -2.46 15.94
CA PHE A 469 41.26 -3.48 16.73
C PHE A 469 41.74 -4.90 16.41
N GLY A 470 42.61 -5.09 15.42
CA GLY A 470 43.19 -6.38 15.06
C GLY A 470 42.24 -7.34 14.33
N ARG A 471 40.99 -6.92 14.08
CA ARG A 471 39.97 -7.69 13.33
C ARG A 471 39.81 -7.10 11.94
N THR A 472 39.79 -7.95 10.92
CA THR A 472 39.71 -7.51 9.52
C THR A 472 38.30 -7.70 8.98
N TYR A 473 37.80 -6.68 8.30
CA TYR A 473 36.50 -6.67 7.63
C TYR A 473 36.67 -6.14 6.21
N CYS A 474 35.83 -6.62 5.30
CA CYS A 474 35.73 -6.14 3.91
C CYS A 474 34.25 -5.98 3.54
N ALA A 475 33.95 -5.22 2.48
CA ALA A 475 32.57 -5.01 2.02
C ALA A 475 31.89 -6.33 1.62
N PHE A 476 32.67 -7.23 1.01
CA PHE A 476 32.29 -8.59 0.68
C PHE A 476 33.31 -9.55 1.29
N GLU A 477 32.86 -10.68 1.80
CA GLU A 477 33.73 -11.73 2.33
C GLU A 477 33.34 -13.08 1.76
N TYR A 478 34.28 -13.69 1.04
CA TYR A 478 34.12 -15.03 0.49
C TYR A 478 34.71 -16.09 1.43
N SER A 479 33.95 -17.14 1.69
CA SER A 479 34.38 -18.33 2.41
C SER A 479 33.96 -19.57 1.63
N GLY A 480 34.86 -20.54 1.45
CA GLY A 480 34.55 -21.79 0.75
C GLY A 480 35.63 -22.22 -0.23
N SER A 481 35.29 -23.14 -1.13
CA SER A 481 36.24 -23.70 -2.09
C SER A 481 36.59 -22.70 -3.20
N PRO A 482 37.88 -22.45 -3.52
CA PRO A 482 38.27 -21.61 -4.66
C PRO A 482 37.83 -22.20 -6.01
N GLU A 483 37.41 -23.46 -6.04
CA GLU A 483 36.87 -24.17 -7.22
C GLU A 483 35.34 -24.34 -7.13
N ALA A 484 34.65 -23.55 -6.29
CA ALA A 484 33.21 -23.66 -6.14
C ALA A 484 32.46 -23.39 -7.45
N GLU A 485 31.52 -24.28 -7.80
CA GLU A 485 30.60 -24.08 -8.92
C GLU A 485 29.29 -23.40 -8.47
N SER A 486 28.92 -23.57 -7.20
CA SER A 486 27.74 -22.97 -6.57
C SER A 486 28.18 -22.05 -5.43
N VAL A 487 27.73 -20.79 -5.45
CA VAL A 487 28.02 -19.81 -4.39
C VAL A 487 26.72 -19.26 -3.81
N PHE A 488 26.59 -19.29 -2.48
CA PHE A 488 25.47 -18.71 -1.75
C PHE A 488 25.78 -17.28 -1.34
N ILE A 489 24.90 -16.33 -1.65
CA ILE A 489 25.07 -14.92 -1.30
C ILE A 489 24.13 -14.62 -0.14
N SER A 490 24.70 -14.21 0.98
CA SER A 490 23.99 -14.06 2.25
C SER A 490 24.11 -12.64 2.80
N LEU A 491 23.11 -12.26 3.61
CA LEU A 491 22.99 -10.97 4.27
C LEU A 491 22.58 -11.19 5.73
N GLY A 492 23.16 -10.43 6.66
CA GLY A 492 22.76 -10.48 8.06
C GLY A 492 22.92 -11.86 8.69
N GLN A 493 21.95 -12.32 9.48
CA GLN A 493 22.04 -13.59 10.23
C GLN A 493 22.28 -14.81 9.34
N THR A 494 21.66 -14.87 8.16
CA THR A 494 21.82 -16.00 7.25
C THR A 494 23.28 -16.27 6.92
N ALA A 495 24.13 -15.23 6.92
CA ALA A 495 25.56 -15.39 6.71
C ALA A 495 26.24 -16.22 7.82
N SER A 496 25.89 -15.99 9.08
CA SER A 496 26.44 -16.73 10.22
C SER A 496 26.00 -18.19 10.20
N THR A 497 24.71 -18.45 9.96
CA THR A 497 24.14 -19.81 9.84
C THR A 497 24.82 -20.62 8.72
N VAL A 498 24.99 -20.00 7.55
CA VAL A 498 25.65 -20.63 6.41
C VAL A 498 27.12 -20.88 6.71
N GLN A 499 27.81 -19.95 7.37
CA GLN A 499 29.23 -20.08 7.70
C GLN A 499 29.49 -21.20 8.71
N MET A 500 28.59 -21.42 9.68
CA MET A 500 28.69 -22.53 10.64
C MET A 500 28.51 -23.91 9.98
N SER A 501 27.66 -24.02 8.96
CA SER A 501 27.39 -25.28 8.25
C SER A 501 28.39 -25.58 7.12
N LEU A 502 29.12 -24.56 6.65
CA LEU A 502 30.05 -24.64 5.53
C LEU A 502 31.08 -25.79 5.63
N PRO A 503 31.73 -26.09 6.77
CA PRO A 503 32.70 -27.19 6.86
C PRO A 503 32.10 -28.57 6.59
N SER A 504 30.82 -28.77 6.92
CA SER A 504 30.11 -30.04 6.68
C SER A 504 29.72 -30.17 5.20
N ILE A 505 29.29 -29.08 4.57
CA ILE A 505 28.91 -29.05 3.15
C ILE A 505 30.16 -29.25 2.26
N LEU A 506 31.28 -28.62 2.61
CA LEU A 506 32.54 -28.74 1.87
C LEU A 506 33.09 -30.17 1.80
N LYS A 507 32.74 -31.05 2.75
CA LYS A 507 33.10 -32.47 2.69
C LYS A 507 32.37 -33.22 1.58
N GLN A 508 31.21 -32.73 1.15
CA GLN A 508 30.36 -33.38 0.16
C GLN A 508 30.50 -32.73 -1.24
N ARG A 509 30.63 -31.40 -1.30
CA ARG A 509 30.68 -30.66 -2.57
C ARG A 509 31.48 -29.35 -2.46
N PRO A 510 32.25 -28.94 -3.49
CA PRO A 510 32.90 -27.64 -3.52
C PRO A 510 31.86 -26.51 -3.66
N VAL A 511 31.61 -25.81 -2.56
CA VAL A 511 30.66 -24.69 -2.49
C VAL A 511 31.33 -23.44 -1.93
N GLY A 512 30.76 -22.28 -2.27
CA GLY A 512 31.18 -20.99 -1.75
C GLY A 512 30.06 -20.25 -1.04
N VAL A 513 30.44 -19.32 -0.18
CA VAL A 513 29.53 -18.43 0.53
C VAL A 513 30.12 -17.04 0.46
N LEU A 514 29.32 -16.07 0.03
CA LEU A 514 29.71 -14.67 -0.03
C LEU A 514 28.80 -13.86 0.91
N ASN A 515 29.38 -13.38 2.00
CA ASN A 515 28.69 -12.50 2.95
C ASN A 515 28.79 -11.03 2.49
N VAL A 516 27.67 -10.31 2.52
CA VAL A 516 27.60 -8.90 2.13
C VAL A 516 27.45 -8.02 3.38
N ARG A 517 28.42 -7.12 3.59
CA ARG A 517 28.40 -6.14 4.69
C ARG A 517 28.03 -4.73 4.24
N VAL A 518 28.27 -4.37 2.99
CA VAL A 518 27.96 -3.04 2.45
C VAL A 518 26.95 -3.18 1.32
N LEU A 519 25.71 -2.80 1.58
CA LEU A 519 24.64 -2.81 0.57
C LEU A 519 24.70 -1.56 -0.29
N ARG A 520 25.04 -0.40 0.29
CA ARG A 520 25.16 0.86 -0.44
C ARG A 520 26.38 1.65 0.05
N PRO A 521 27.18 2.23 -0.86
CA PRO A 521 27.17 2.00 -2.31
C PRO A 521 27.51 0.54 -2.66
N TRP A 522 26.88 -0.03 -3.69
CA TRP A 522 27.16 -1.39 -4.15
C TRP A 522 28.41 -1.40 -5.05
N GLY A 523 29.49 -2.05 -4.61
CA GLY A 523 30.73 -2.16 -5.37
C GLY A 523 30.69 -3.30 -6.38
N ILE A 524 30.25 -3.04 -7.62
CA ILE A 524 30.12 -4.08 -8.66
C ILE A 524 31.44 -4.81 -8.93
N ASP A 525 32.52 -4.06 -9.20
CA ASP A 525 33.82 -4.66 -9.54
C ASP A 525 34.42 -5.42 -8.36
N GLU A 526 34.25 -4.87 -7.15
CA GLU A 526 34.68 -5.52 -5.91
C GLU A 526 33.91 -6.82 -5.69
N PHE A 527 32.58 -6.80 -5.74
CA PHE A 527 31.71 -7.97 -5.62
C PHE A 527 32.14 -9.11 -6.58
N VAL A 528 32.37 -8.79 -7.85
CA VAL A 528 32.76 -9.78 -8.86
C VAL A 528 34.15 -10.34 -8.60
N SER A 529 35.09 -9.52 -8.09
CA SER A 529 36.45 -9.97 -7.78
C SER A 529 36.52 -11.03 -6.68
N TYR A 530 35.49 -11.12 -5.82
CA TYR A 530 35.38 -12.14 -4.78
C TYR A 530 34.73 -13.45 -5.26
N LEU A 531 34.18 -13.49 -6.48
CA LEU A 531 33.57 -14.71 -7.03
C LEU A 531 34.64 -15.61 -7.67
N PRO A 532 34.63 -16.93 -7.40
CA PRO A 532 35.48 -17.88 -8.11
C PRO A 532 35.22 -17.88 -9.61
N THR A 533 36.26 -17.99 -10.44
CA THR A 533 36.11 -18.07 -11.90
C THR A 533 35.34 -19.32 -12.36
N SER A 534 35.27 -20.36 -11.52
CA SER A 534 34.54 -21.61 -11.75
C SER A 534 33.02 -21.51 -11.50
N VAL A 535 32.53 -20.38 -10.99
CA VAL A 535 31.13 -20.25 -10.58
C VAL A 535 30.18 -20.38 -11.78
N LYS A 536 29.16 -21.23 -11.62
CA LYS A 536 28.09 -21.48 -12.58
C LYS A 536 26.73 -21.10 -12.02
N GLN A 537 26.56 -21.16 -10.69
CA GLN A 537 25.31 -20.85 -10.02
C GLN A 537 25.54 -19.93 -8.81
N LEU A 538 24.72 -18.89 -8.71
CA LEU A 538 24.61 -18.03 -7.52
C LEU A 538 23.22 -18.19 -6.91
N THR A 539 23.17 -18.48 -5.61
CA THR A 539 21.91 -18.58 -4.86
C THR A 539 21.84 -17.46 -3.85
N VAL A 540 20.95 -16.50 -4.04
CA VAL A 540 20.73 -15.39 -3.10
C VAL A 540 19.80 -15.86 -1.98
N LEU A 541 20.30 -15.86 -0.75
CA LEU A 541 19.50 -16.18 0.44
C LEU A 541 18.87 -14.90 0.96
N SER A 542 17.56 -14.77 0.79
CA SER A 542 16.80 -13.57 1.11
C SER A 542 15.91 -13.75 2.34
N SER A 543 15.91 -12.79 3.26
CA SER A 543 15.03 -12.79 4.44
C SER A 543 14.07 -11.60 4.35
N VAL A 544 13.04 -11.72 3.51
CA VAL A 544 12.08 -10.65 3.18
C VAL A 544 10.65 -11.20 3.20
N LYS A 545 9.78 -10.63 4.04
CA LYS A 545 8.37 -11.03 4.17
C LYS A 545 7.56 -10.52 2.97
N HIS A 546 6.94 -11.44 2.22
CA HIS A 546 6.00 -11.14 1.12
C HIS A 546 6.55 -10.46 -0.15
N THR A 547 7.69 -10.91 -0.68
CA THR A 547 8.16 -10.48 -2.00
C THR A 547 8.48 -11.66 -2.91
N ASP A 548 8.00 -11.61 -4.16
CA ASP A 548 8.58 -12.38 -5.24
C ASP A 548 10.06 -11.97 -5.41
N ALA A 549 10.96 -12.92 -5.71
CA ALA A 549 12.41 -12.69 -5.86
C ALA A 549 12.79 -11.49 -6.76
N SER A 550 11.89 -11.12 -7.66
CA SER A 550 11.92 -9.99 -8.60
C SER A 550 11.83 -8.60 -7.96
N SER A 551 11.23 -8.50 -6.77
CA SER A 551 11.03 -7.26 -6.01
C SER A 551 12.04 -7.08 -4.87
N ASN A 552 12.94 -8.05 -4.70
CA ASN A 552 14.01 -7.98 -3.74
C ASN A 552 15.19 -7.18 -4.30
N ALA A 553 15.42 -5.98 -3.76
CA ALA A 553 16.52 -5.10 -4.15
C ALA A 553 17.90 -5.79 -4.05
N PHE A 554 18.11 -6.67 -3.06
CA PHE A 554 19.35 -7.41 -2.89
C PHE A 554 19.60 -8.42 -4.01
N PHE A 555 18.56 -9.15 -4.43
CA PHE A 555 18.63 -10.05 -5.58
C PHE A 555 18.92 -9.29 -6.87
N ALA A 556 18.33 -8.11 -7.04
CA ALA A 556 18.56 -7.25 -8.20
C ALA A 556 20.02 -6.75 -8.26
N ASP A 557 20.61 -6.36 -7.13
CA ASP A 557 22.00 -5.90 -7.05
C ASP A 557 23.00 -7.01 -7.45
N VAL A 558 22.79 -8.23 -6.93
CA VAL A 558 23.56 -9.43 -7.30
C VAL A 558 23.44 -9.74 -8.80
N SER A 559 22.20 -9.67 -9.33
CA SER A 559 21.93 -9.93 -10.75
C SER A 559 22.57 -8.89 -11.66
N MET A 560 22.52 -7.62 -11.26
CA MET A 560 23.16 -6.53 -12.00
C MET A 560 24.69 -6.68 -12.01
N GLY A 561 25.29 -7.00 -10.86
CA GLY A 561 26.73 -7.08 -10.71
C GLY A 561 27.37 -8.12 -11.65
N THR A 562 26.74 -9.27 -11.83
CA THR A 562 27.21 -10.32 -12.74
C THR A 562 26.95 -10.01 -14.22
N PHE A 563 25.86 -9.31 -14.53
CA PHE A 563 25.51 -8.92 -15.89
C PHE A 563 26.44 -7.82 -16.44
N VAL A 564 26.68 -6.76 -15.65
CA VAL A 564 27.45 -5.58 -16.08
C VAL A 564 28.94 -5.88 -16.24
N SER A 565 29.50 -6.76 -15.40
CA SER A 565 30.93 -7.10 -15.39
C SER A 565 31.38 -8.03 -16.51
N ARG A 566 30.46 -8.55 -17.34
CA ARG A 566 30.73 -9.56 -18.39
C ARG A 566 31.50 -10.77 -17.85
N HIS A 567 31.07 -11.32 -16.72
CA HIS A 567 31.68 -12.56 -16.21
C HIS A 567 31.68 -13.63 -17.33
N PRO A 568 32.80 -14.34 -17.56
CA PRO A 568 32.99 -15.18 -18.75
C PRO A 568 32.05 -16.40 -18.88
N ALA A 569 31.30 -16.72 -17.83
CA ALA A 569 30.34 -17.84 -17.79
C ALA A 569 28.90 -17.31 -17.66
N ALA A 570 27.95 -17.97 -18.33
CA ALA A 570 26.52 -17.76 -18.11
C ALA A 570 26.14 -18.26 -16.71
N ILE A 571 26.23 -17.39 -15.72
CA ILE A 571 25.91 -17.72 -14.32
C ILE A 571 24.39 -17.76 -14.16
N GLN A 572 23.87 -18.89 -13.69
CA GLN A 572 22.48 -19.01 -13.27
C GLN A 572 22.31 -18.37 -11.88
N ILE A 573 21.35 -17.46 -11.74
CA ILE A 573 21.10 -16.78 -10.45
C ILE A 573 19.71 -17.19 -9.96
N THR A 574 19.66 -17.80 -8.79
CA THR A 574 18.43 -18.21 -8.10
C THR A 574 18.28 -17.43 -6.80
N SER A 575 17.06 -17.38 -6.26
CA SER A 575 16.76 -16.74 -4.99
C SER A 575 16.00 -17.73 -4.14
N GLU A 576 16.45 -17.93 -2.90
CA GLU A 576 15.74 -18.70 -1.90
C GLU A 576 15.25 -17.76 -0.80
N ASN A 577 14.00 -17.92 -0.37
CA ASN A 577 13.44 -17.13 0.72
C ASN A 577 13.60 -17.89 2.04
N VAL A 578 14.42 -17.33 2.93
CA VAL A 578 14.69 -17.82 4.28
C VAL A 578 14.05 -16.92 5.34
N TYR A 579 13.01 -16.15 4.97
CA TYR A 579 12.20 -15.41 5.93
C TYR A 579 11.56 -16.36 6.94
N GLY A 580 11.75 -16.08 8.23
CA GLY A 580 11.21 -16.90 9.32
C GLY A 580 11.80 -18.31 9.41
N ALA A 581 12.83 -18.63 8.63
CA ALA A 581 13.55 -19.89 8.72
C ALA A 581 14.47 -19.86 9.95
N ASP A 582 14.41 -20.92 10.76
CA ASP A 582 15.44 -21.17 11.76
C ASP A 582 16.75 -21.64 11.11
N ASP A 583 17.81 -21.78 11.91
CA ASP A 583 19.12 -22.16 11.40
C ASP A 583 19.10 -23.50 10.64
N ASN A 584 18.28 -24.45 11.07
CA ASN A 584 18.14 -25.75 10.42
C ASN A 584 17.38 -25.67 9.09
N ALA A 585 16.34 -24.86 9.02
CA ALA A 585 15.59 -24.62 7.79
C ALA A 585 16.47 -23.90 6.74
N VAL A 586 17.28 -22.93 7.16
CA VAL A 586 18.27 -22.29 6.28
C VAL A 586 19.27 -23.33 5.75
N ILE A 587 19.76 -24.22 6.62
CA ILE A 587 20.65 -25.31 6.22
C ILE A 587 19.96 -26.25 5.22
N ASN A 588 18.73 -26.67 5.49
CA ASN A 588 17.98 -27.55 4.58
C ASN A 588 17.78 -26.92 3.20
N VAL A 589 17.45 -25.63 3.12
CA VAL A 589 17.36 -24.90 1.85
C VAL A 589 18.67 -24.93 1.07
N ILE A 590 19.82 -24.84 1.76
CA ILE A 590 21.14 -24.93 1.13
C ILE A 590 21.39 -26.35 0.59
N TYR A 591 21.08 -27.39 1.37
CA TYR A 591 21.25 -28.78 0.95
C TYR A 591 20.33 -29.15 -0.22
N GLU A 592 19.07 -28.72 -0.18
CA GLU A 592 18.09 -28.88 -1.27
C GLU A 592 18.55 -28.17 -2.55
N ALA A 593 19.01 -26.92 -2.45
CA ALA A 593 19.55 -26.17 -3.58
C ALA A 593 20.80 -26.83 -4.21
N LEU A 594 21.55 -27.63 -3.43
CA LEU A 594 22.69 -28.41 -3.90
C LEU A 594 22.33 -29.82 -4.38
N GLY A 595 21.07 -30.25 -4.22
CA GLY A 595 20.66 -31.64 -4.48
C GLY A 595 21.41 -32.64 -3.60
N LEU A 596 21.77 -32.24 -2.38
CA LEU A 596 22.44 -33.08 -1.38
C LEU A 596 21.42 -33.51 -0.33
N ASP A 597 21.61 -34.72 0.20
CA ASP A 597 20.86 -35.16 1.36
C ASP A 597 21.27 -34.29 2.57
N ALA A 598 20.30 -33.62 3.18
CA ALA A 598 20.53 -32.90 4.41
C ALA A 598 21.11 -33.86 5.46
N PRO A 599 22.11 -33.45 6.25
CA PRO A 599 22.64 -34.30 7.30
C PRO A 599 21.49 -34.64 8.25
N ASP A 600 21.28 -35.93 8.51
CA ASP A 600 20.29 -36.38 9.49
C ASP A 600 20.46 -35.56 10.77
N ALA A 601 19.39 -34.87 11.19
CA ALA A 601 19.39 -34.01 12.38
C ALA A 601 19.76 -34.77 13.68
N THR A 602 19.91 -36.10 13.61
CA THR A 602 20.35 -36.99 14.67
C THR A 602 21.86 -37.29 14.67
N ALA A 603 22.60 -37.03 13.58
CA ALA A 603 24.04 -37.37 13.49
C ALA A 603 24.97 -36.37 14.20
N ALA A 604 24.45 -35.24 14.68
CA ALA A 604 25.16 -34.37 15.64
C ALA A 604 24.79 -34.68 17.11
N ALA A 605 23.86 -35.61 17.34
CA ALA A 605 23.28 -35.90 18.66
C ALA A 605 23.32 -37.40 19.05
N ASP A 606 24.14 -38.22 18.39
CA ASP A 606 24.44 -39.58 18.85
C ASP A 606 25.63 -39.59 19.82
N SER A 607 25.30 -39.37 21.09
CA SER A 607 25.68 -40.33 22.13
C SER A 607 24.45 -40.63 23.01
N ASN A 608 23.60 -41.57 22.58
CA ASN A 608 23.01 -42.69 23.36
C ASN A 608 21.55 -43.05 22.99
N ASP A 609 21.43 -44.01 22.08
CA ASP A 609 20.65 -45.28 22.12
C ASP A 609 19.49 -45.47 23.14
N ASN A 610 18.23 -45.57 22.67
CA ASN A 610 17.43 -46.83 22.64
C ASN A 610 15.90 -46.64 22.43
N THR A 611 15.39 -47.28 21.36
CA THR A 611 14.13 -48.06 21.21
C THR A 611 12.70 -47.45 21.26
N GLN A 612 11.98 -47.80 20.17
CA GLN A 612 10.54 -48.17 19.99
C GLN A 612 9.53 -47.14 19.42
N LEU A 613 9.24 -47.34 18.12
CA LEU A 613 8.05 -46.99 17.30
C LEU A 613 6.74 -47.61 17.88
N PRO A 614 5.47 -47.21 17.51
CA PRO A 614 5.05 -46.82 16.14
C PRO A 614 3.84 -45.86 15.92
N SER A 615 3.65 -45.55 14.63
CA SER A 615 2.39 -45.48 13.85
C SER A 615 1.58 -44.18 13.65
N ASN A 616 1.75 -43.66 12.43
CA ASN A 616 0.73 -43.41 11.39
C ASN A 616 -0.30 -42.29 11.55
N VAL A 617 -0.14 -41.22 10.75
CA VAL A 617 -1.21 -40.73 9.85
C VAL A 617 -0.61 -40.39 8.48
N VAL A 618 -1.26 -40.93 7.46
CA VAL A 618 -0.93 -40.91 6.03
C VAL A 618 -1.12 -39.52 5.44
N ALA A 619 -0.08 -38.96 4.83
CA ALA A 619 -0.21 -37.93 3.79
C ALA A 619 -0.06 -38.61 2.43
N VAL A 620 -1.08 -38.46 1.60
CA VAL A 620 -1.24 -39.11 0.31
C VAL A 620 -0.34 -38.40 -0.69
N ASN A 621 0.76 -39.05 -1.07
CA ASN A 621 1.48 -38.72 -2.29
C ASN A 621 0.62 -39.13 -3.49
N ALA A 622 0.34 -38.19 -4.37
CA ALA A 622 -0.10 -38.49 -5.72
C ALA A 622 0.76 -37.66 -6.67
N GLU A 623 1.79 -38.30 -7.23
CA GLU A 623 2.16 -38.15 -8.65
C GLU A 623 3.28 -39.17 -8.99
N GLN A 624 2.85 -40.37 -9.36
CA GLN A 624 3.45 -41.15 -10.43
C GLN A 624 2.30 -41.86 -11.14
N ASP A 625 2.14 -41.65 -12.45
CA ASP A 625 2.49 -42.71 -13.40
C ASP A 625 2.47 -42.22 -14.86
N ASN A 626 3.31 -42.87 -15.64
CA ASN A 626 3.35 -42.86 -17.09
C ASN A 626 2.04 -43.39 -17.70
N GLY A 627 1.53 -42.71 -18.72
CA GLY A 627 0.46 -43.22 -19.57
C GLY A 627 0.37 -42.43 -20.86
N SER A 628 0.84 -43.02 -21.96
CA SER A 628 0.81 -42.44 -23.30
C SER A 628 -0.61 -42.14 -23.78
N SER A 629 -0.97 -40.86 -23.83
CA SER A 629 -1.99 -40.32 -24.72
C SER A 629 -1.50 -38.95 -25.16
N ALA A 630 -1.49 -38.70 -26.47
CA ALA A 630 -0.94 -37.48 -27.08
C ALA A 630 -1.65 -36.23 -26.53
N THR A 631 -1.11 -35.66 -25.47
CA THR A 631 -1.60 -34.44 -24.83
C THR A 631 -0.96 -33.26 -25.54
N LEU A 632 -1.79 -32.40 -26.11
CA LEU A 632 -1.38 -31.13 -26.71
C LEU A 632 -0.56 -30.36 -25.66
N GLU A 633 0.71 -30.07 -25.92
CA GLU A 633 1.46 -29.20 -25.01
C GLU A 633 0.90 -27.77 -25.05
N PRO A 634 0.73 -27.10 -23.89
CA PRO A 634 0.23 -25.74 -23.85
C PRO A 634 1.29 -24.80 -24.46
N ALA A 635 0.85 -23.86 -25.31
CA ALA A 635 1.76 -22.86 -25.86
C ALA A 635 2.15 -21.83 -24.79
N ALA A 636 1.29 -21.63 -23.79
CA ALA A 636 1.58 -20.83 -22.61
C ALA A 636 2.53 -21.54 -21.63
N LYS A 637 3.45 -20.79 -21.03
CA LYS A 637 4.44 -21.29 -20.06
C LYS A 637 4.37 -20.49 -18.78
N ARG A 638 4.64 -21.15 -17.65
CA ARG A 638 4.91 -20.46 -16.38
C ARG A 638 6.21 -19.68 -16.56
N GLU A 639 6.22 -18.43 -16.10
CA GLU A 639 7.46 -17.65 -16.05
C GLU A 639 7.97 -17.53 -14.63
N ASN A 640 9.28 -17.52 -14.51
CA ASN A 640 9.94 -17.20 -13.25
C ASN A 640 9.84 -15.69 -13.04
N THR A 641 9.36 -15.26 -11.87
CA THR A 641 9.22 -13.83 -11.54
C THR A 641 10.55 -13.09 -11.68
N VAL A 642 11.69 -13.75 -11.43
CA VAL A 642 13.05 -13.22 -11.67
C VAL A 642 13.25 -12.76 -13.12
N SER A 643 12.92 -13.61 -14.09
CA SER A 643 13.01 -13.32 -15.53
C SER A 643 12.12 -12.13 -15.90
N ILE A 644 10.96 -12.01 -15.26
CA ILE A 644 10.03 -10.89 -15.47
C ILE A 644 10.60 -9.58 -14.91
N ALA A 645 11.15 -9.57 -13.70
CA ALA A 645 11.78 -8.36 -13.15
C ALA A 645 12.93 -7.88 -14.02
N GLN A 646 13.79 -8.79 -14.49
CA GLN A 646 14.88 -8.43 -15.40
C GLN A 646 14.35 -7.76 -16.67
N ARG A 647 13.29 -8.32 -17.26
CA ARG A 647 12.63 -7.74 -18.45
C ARG A 647 11.95 -6.39 -18.19
N ILE A 648 11.45 -6.14 -16.97
CA ILE A 648 10.85 -4.85 -16.58
C ILE A 648 11.92 -3.81 -16.27
N ALA A 649 13.01 -4.20 -15.61
CA ALA A 649 14.10 -3.31 -15.23
C ALA A 649 14.98 -2.89 -16.41
N PHE A 650 15.08 -3.72 -17.45
CA PHE A 650 15.88 -3.46 -18.65
C PHE A 650 15.08 -3.63 -19.95
N PRO A 651 14.07 -2.78 -20.19
CA PRO A 651 13.20 -2.94 -21.35
C PRO A 651 13.96 -2.86 -22.68
N GLU A 652 15.05 -2.09 -22.74
CA GLU A 652 15.88 -1.96 -23.93
C GLU A 652 16.71 -3.23 -24.21
N ALA A 653 17.19 -3.91 -23.17
CA ALA A 653 18.03 -5.10 -23.32
C ALA A 653 17.23 -6.33 -23.77
N PHE A 654 15.96 -6.40 -23.37
CA PHE A 654 15.05 -7.51 -23.69
C PHE A 654 14.03 -7.15 -24.77
N ALA A 655 14.12 -5.95 -25.36
CA ALA A 655 13.15 -5.39 -26.29
C ALA A 655 11.70 -5.50 -25.76
N THR A 656 11.51 -5.37 -24.44
CA THR A 656 10.19 -5.42 -23.83
C THR A 656 9.55 -4.05 -23.88
N GLN A 657 8.23 -4.05 -24.07
CA GLN A 657 7.43 -2.83 -24.06
C GLN A 657 6.17 -3.13 -23.26
N THR A 658 5.62 -2.10 -22.61
CA THR A 658 4.27 -2.19 -22.09
C THR A 658 3.32 -2.39 -23.27
N LEU A 659 2.74 -3.58 -23.36
CA LEU A 659 1.87 -3.95 -24.46
C LEU A 659 0.60 -3.07 -24.48
N SER A 660 0.51 -2.20 -25.50
CA SER A 660 -0.77 -1.75 -26.03
C SER A 660 -1.45 -2.92 -26.74
N ARG A 661 -2.78 -3.03 -26.65
CA ARG A 661 -3.53 -4.16 -27.24
C ARG A 661 -3.19 -4.32 -28.74
N PRO A 662 -2.88 -5.53 -29.24
CA PRO A 662 -2.57 -5.73 -30.67
C PRO A 662 -3.79 -5.56 -31.57
N GLY A 663 -3.56 -5.24 -32.85
CA GLY A 663 -4.52 -5.42 -33.95
C GLY A 663 -5.19 -4.15 -34.50
N GLU A 664 -5.50 -3.16 -33.67
CA GLU A 664 -6.13 -1.88 -34.07
C GLU A 664 -5.45 -0.69 -33.36
N ARG A 665 -5.48 0.49 -33.99
CA ARG A 665 -4.96 1.72 -33.35
C ARG A 665 -5.86 2.04 -32.16
N THR A 666 -5.30 1.91 -30.96
CA THR A 666 -5.99 2.16 -29.70
C THR A 666 -5.54 3.48 -29.08
N PHE A 667 -6.42 4.07 -28.29
CA PHE A 667 -6.21 5.33 -27.59
C PHE A 667 -6.62 5.17 -26.14
N THR A 668 -5.87 5.78 -25.22
CA THR A 668 -6.26 5.88 -23.81
C THR A 668 -6.95 7.23 -23.61
N VAL A 669 -8.22 7.20 -23.17
CA VAL A 669 -9.05 8.39 -22.96
C VAL A 669 -9.54 8.45 -21.52
N LYS A 670 -9.87 9.63 -21.02
CA LYS A 670 -10.30 9.84 -19.63
C LYS A 670 -11.79 10.11 -19.53
N VAL A 671 -12.48 9.50 -18.58
CA VAL A 671 -13.89 9.81 -18.30
C VAL A 671 -13.98 11.26 -17.78
N SER A 672 -14.63 12.15 -18.53
CA SER A 672 -14.85 13.54 -18.12
C SER A 672 -16.25 13.75 -17.54
N SER A 673 -17.24 13.00 -18.02
CA SER A 673 -18.63 13.07 -17.58
C SER A 673 -19.29 11.69 -17.64
N LEU A 674 -20.09 11.38 -16.63
CA LEU A 674 -20.91 10.16 -16.57
C LEU A 674 -22.25 10.53 -15.94
N ARG A 675 -23.32 10.59 -16.75
CA ARG A 675 -24.67 10.92 -16.27
C ARG A 675 -25.68 9.86 -16.65
N ARG A 676 -26.60 9.57 -15.74
CA ARG A 676 -27.80 8.79 -16.05
C ARG A 676 -28.83 9.70 -16.74
N MET A 677 -29.33 9.25 -17.89
CA MET A 677 -30.31 9.95 -18.73
C MET A 677 -31.76 9.59 -18.40
N THR A 678 -32.00 8.49 -17.69
CA THR A 678 -33.33 8.04 -17.27
C THR A 678 -33.53 8.28 -15.76
N PRO A 679 -34.77 8.46 -15.28
CA PRO A 679 -35.03 8.56 -13.84
C PRO A 679 -34.50 7.34 -13.08
N SER A 680 -34.06 7.54 -11.82
CA SER A 680 -33.56 6.46 -10.96
C SER A 680 -34.64 5.41 -10.64
N THR A 681 -35.91 5.82 -10.65
CA THR A 681 -37.07 4.95 -10.46
C THR A 681 -37.42 4.11 -11.68
N TYR A 682 -36.79 4.37 -12.82
CA TYR A 682 -37.06 3.66 -14.07
C TYR A 682 -36.16 2.42 -14.21
N ASP A 683 -36.73 1.32 -14.72
CA ASP A 683 -36.09 0.01 -14.79
C ASP A 683 -34.85 -0.01 -15.70
N ARG A 684 -34.87 0.78 -16.78
CA ARG A 684 -33.74 0.83 -17.72
C ARG A 684 -32.78 1.98 -17.39
N ASN A 685 -31.53 1.61 -17.16
CA ASN A 685 -30.43 2.56 -17.01
C ASN A 685 -29.86 2.94 -18.38
N ILE A 686 -30.08 4.17 -18.82
CA ILE A 686 -29.41 4.74 -20.00
C ILE A 686 -28.46 5.82 -19.49
N ILE A 687 -27.20 5.76 -19.91
CA ILE A 687 -26.14 6.66 -19.49
C ILE A 687 -25.60 7.43 -20.69
N HIS A 688 -25.25 8.68 -20.45
CA HIS A 688 -24.44 9.50 -21.33
C HIS A 688 -23.05 9.61 -20.71
N ILE A 689 -22.03 9.31 -21.50
CA ILE A 689 -20.63 9.30 -21.08
C ILE A 689 -19.86 10.20 -22.01
N GLU A 690 -18.96 11.01 -21.47
CA GLU A 690 -18.03 11.84 -22.23
C GLU A 690 -16.62 11.41 -21.87
N PHE A 691 -15.76 11.30 -22.89
CA PHE A 691 -14.35 11.02 -22.73
C PHE A 691 -13.51 12.18 -23.25
N ASP A 692 -12.60 12.66 -22.42
CA ASP A 692 -11.58 13.64 -22.79
C ASP A 692 -10.53 12.97 -23.68
N THR A 693 -10.33 13.53 -24.87
CA THR A 693 -9.37 13.08 -25.87
C THR A 693 -8.19 14.05 -26.03
N ARG A 694 -8.12 15.12 -25.23
CA ARG A 694 -6.99 16.08 -25.27
C ARG A 694 -5.68 15.38 -24.88
N GLY A 695 -4.63 15.67 -25.65
CA GLY A 695 -3.34 14.99 -25.50
C GLY A 695 -3.28 13.60 -26.13
N THR A 696 -4.38 13.13 -26.76
CA THR A 696 -4.39 11.91 -27.57
C THR A 696 -4.41 12.26 -29.06
N GLU A 697 -4.02 11.31 -29.91
CA GLU A 697 -4.16 11.41 -31.36
C GLU A 697 -5.54 10.90 -31.86
N LEU A 698 -6.51 10.73 -30.96
CA LEU A 698 -7.84 10.23 -31.32
C LEU A 698 -8.56 11.29 -32.15
N ALA A 699 -8.69 11.00 -33.44
CA ALA A 699 -9.58 11.69 -34.35
C ALA A 699 -10.72 10.75 -34.74
N TYR A 700 -11.93 11.31 -34.85
CA TYR A 700 -13.10 10.58 -35.31
C TYR A 700 -13.95 11.49 -36.19
N GLU A 701 -14.73 10.88 -37.07
CA GLU A 701 -15.67 11.57 -37.93
C GLU A 701 -17.11 11.29 -37.53
N ILE A 702 -18.01 12.12 -38.03
CA ILE A 702 -19.45 11.90 -37.89
C ILE A 702 -19.82 10.49 -38.35
N GLY A 703 -20.62 9.80 -37.55
CA GLY A 703 -21.07 8.44 -37.82
C GLY A 703 -20.19 7.33 -37.27
N ASP A 704 -18.94 7.60 -36.92
CA ASP A 704 -18.03 6.56 -36.46
C ASP A 704 -18.51 5.94 -35.13
N ALA A 705 -18.04 4.72 -34.88
CA ALA A 705 -18.28 4.01 -33.64
C ALA A 705 -17.01 3.97 -32.77
N LEU A 706 -17.18 4.16 -31.47
CA LEU A 706 -16.12 3.98 -30.48
C LEU A 706 -16.14 2.55 -29.98
N GLY A 707 -15.07 1.81 -30.23
CA GLY A 707 -14.83 0.48 -29.67
C GLY A 707 -14.28 0.59 -28.24
N VAL A 708 -15.11 0.30 -27.24
CA VAL A 708 -14.68 0.31 -25.83
C VAL A 708 -14.21 -1.08 -25.42
N PHE A 709 -13.00 -1.17 -24.87
CA PHE A 709 -12.47 -2.41 -24.31
C PHE A 709 -12.91 -2.56 -22.85
N GLY A 710 -14.10 -3.12 -22.63
CA GLY A 710 -14.61 -3.41 -21.28
C GLY A 710 -13.97 -4.64 -20.66
N TYR A 711 -13.61 -4.59 -19.38
CA TYR A 711 -12.93 -5.67 -18.68
C TYR A 711 -13.89 -6.52 -17.84
N ASN A 712 -13.46 -7.73 -17.49
CA ASN A 712 -14.19 -8.52 -16.51
C ASN A 712 -14.16 -7.83 -15.14
N ASP A 713 -15.22 -8.00 -14.37
CA ASP A 713 -15.31 -7.48 -13.03
C ASP A 713 -14.23 -8.11 -12.12
N PRO A 714 -13.31 -7.32 -11.53
CA PRO A 714 -12.21 -7.88 -10.75
C PRO A 714 -12.66 -8.70 -9.54
N ALA A 715 -13.83 -8.41 -8.96
CA ALA A 715 -14.38 -9.18 -7.86
C ALA A 715 -14.90 -10.54 -8.33
N GLN A 716 -15.58 -10.59 -9.49
CA GLN A 716 -15.98 -11.86 -10.11
C GLN A 716 -14.78 -12.72 -10.51
N VAL A 717 -13.69 -12.11 -11.02
CA VAL A 717 -12.46 -12.84 -11.33
C VAL A 717 -11.80 -13.41 -10.08
N ARG A 718 -11.72 -12.64 -8.98
CA ARG A 718 -11.18 -13.14 -7.71
C ARG A 718 -12.01 -14.29 -7.14
N ALA A 719 -13.34 -14.20 -7.22
CA ALA A 719 -14.24 -15.28 -6.83
C ALA A 719 -13.99 -16.54 -7.67
N PHE A 720 -13.89 -16.39 -8.99
CA PHE A 720 -13.56 -17.49 -9.89
C PHE A 720 -12.19 -18.11 -9.58
N CYS A 721 -11.14 -17.31 -9.36
CA CYS A 721 -9.82 -17.85 -8.98
C CYS A 721 -9.90 -18.69 -7.70
N LYS A 722 -10.63 -18.21 -6.69
CA LYS A 722 -10.82 -18.94 -5.43
C LYS A 722 -11.58 -20.25 -5.64
N ASP A 723 -12.72 -20.21 -6.33
CA ASP A 723 -13.58 -21.37 -6.54
C ASP A 723 -12.96 -22.39 -7.51
N TYR A 724 -12.13 -21.90 -8.45
CA TYR A 724 -11.42 -22.74 -9.41
C TYR A 724 -10.10 -23.31 -8.86
N GLY A 725 -9.49 -22.67 -7.85
CA GLY A 725 -8.20 -23.05 -7.28
C GLY A 725 -6.99 -22.49 -8.04
N LEU A 726 -7.10 -21.29 -8.61
CA LEU A 726 -6.00 -20.59 -9.28
C LEU A 726 -5.36 -19.56 -8.35
N ASP A 727 -4.03 -19.51 -8.36
CA ASP A 727 -3.29 -18.38 -7.81
C ASP A 727 -3.35 -17.20 -8.78
N GLY A 728 -4.03 -16.12 -8.36
CA GLY A 728 -4.17 -14.90 -9.15
C GLY A 728 -2.85 -14.15 -9.37
N ASN A 729 -1.83 -14.36 -8.52
CA ASN A 729 -0.55 -13.66 -8.57
C ASN A 729 0.48 -14.37 -9.45
N GLN A 730 0.27 -15.65 -9.75
CA GLN A 730 1.14 -16.42 -10.64
C GLN A 730 1.25 -15.75 -12.02
N TYR A 731 2.46 -15.70 -12.59
CA TYR A 731 2.70 -15.16 -13.92
C TYR A 731 2.71 -16.24 -15.00
N VAL A 732 2.02 -15.95 -16.10
CA VAL A 732 1.93 -16.82 -17.28
C VAL A 732 2.31 -16.02 -18.52
N THR A 733 3.19 -16.61 -19.32
CA THR A 733 3.55 -16.09 -20.65
C THR A 733 2.86 -16.89 -21.72
N ALA A 734 2.22 -16.19 -22.66
CA ALA A 734 1.63 -16.81 -23.84
C ALA A 734 1.92 -15.96 -25.08
N VAL A 735 2.09 -16.63 -26.22
CA VAL A 735 2.21 -15.95 -27.51
C VAL A 735 0.81 -15.65 -28.04
N LYS A 736 0.45 -14.37 -28.10
CA LYS A 736 -0.82 -13.90 -28.69
C LYS A 736 -0.48 -12.92 -29.82
N ASP A 737 -1.11 -13.11 -30.98
CA ASP A 737 -0.91 -12.27 -32.17
C ASP A 737 0.56 -12.12 -32.59
N GLY A 738 1.33 -13.21 -32.46
CA GLY A 738 2.77 -13.24 -32.79
C GLY A 738 3.68 -12.55 -31.77
N GLN A 739 3.12 -12.03 -30.66
CA GLN A 739 3.88 -11.38 -29.60
C GLN A 739 3.83 -12.18 -28.30
N SER A 740 4.98 -12.32 -27.65
CA SER A 740 5.07 -12.93 -26.32
C SER A 740 4.55 -11.94 -25.28
N GLN A 741 3.50 -12.32 -24.55
CA GLN A 741 2.91 -11.49 -23.51
C GLN A 741 3.00 -12.21 -22.18
N THR A 742 3.53 -11.53 -21.16
CA THR A 742 3.58 -12.02 -19.78
C THR A 742 2.62 -11.23 -18.91
N ARG A 743 1.71 -11.92 -18.20
CA ARG A 743 0.74 -11.29 -17.28
C ARG A 743 0.49 -12.20 -16.08
N SER A 744 0.06 -11.63 -14.96
CA SER A 744 -0.47 -12.44 -13.86
C SER A 744 -1.76 -13.15 -14.29
N VAL A 745 -2.09 -14.28 -13.66
CA VAL A 745 -3.35 -15.00 -13.90
C VAL A 745 -4.54 -14.08 -13.72
N HIS A 746 -4.53 -13.26 -12.66
CA HIS A 746 -5.58 -12.26 -12.44
C HIS A 746 -5.69 -11.30 -13.63
N SER A 747 -4.55 -10.78 -14.14
CA SER A 747 -4.59 -9.88 -15.29
C SER A 747 -5.01 -10.57 -16.59
N TRP A 748 -4.65 -11.84 -16.81
CA TRP A 748 -5.14 -12.60 -17.97
C TRP A 748 -6.66 -12.72 -17.94
N LEU A 749 -7.21 -13.13 -16.81
CA LEU A 749 -8.64 -13.34 -16.63
C LEU A 749 -9.43 -12.03 -16.57
N THR A 750 -8.86 -10.93 -16.07
CA THR A 750 -9.53 -9.63 -16.01
C THR A 750 -9.50 -8.90 -17.35
N HIS A 751 -8.33 -8.81 -17.99
CA HIS A 751 -8.11 -7.91 -19.13
C HIS A 751 -8.08 -8.62 -20.47
N ALA A 752 -7.61 -9.86 -20.55
CA ALA A 752 -7.30 -10.47 -21.84
C ALA A 752 -8.35 -11.49 -22.29
N LEU A 753 -8.87 -12.32 -21.38
CA LEU A 753 -9.74 -13.45 -21.70
C LEU A 753 -11.22 -13.15 -21.43
N ASP A 754 -12.09 -13.56 -22.33
CA ASP A 754 -13.55 -13.41 -22.25
C ASP A 754 -14.17 -14.47 -21.30
N LEU A 755 -13.72 -14.49 -20.05
CA LEU A 755 -14.08 -15.49 -19.04
C LEU A 755 -15.59 -15.56 -18.76
N PHE A 756 -16.28 -14.42 -18.74
CA PHE A 756 -17.74 -14.35 -18.57
C PHE A 756 -18.49 -14.25 -19.90
N GLY A 757 -17.81 -14.54 -21.01
CA GLY A 757 -18.38 -14.62 -22.34
C GLY A 757 -18.96 -15.98 -22.67
N ARG A 758 -19.43 -16.12 -23.92
CA ARG A 758 -20.10 -17.32 -24.41
C ARG A 758 -19.10 -18.38 -24.90
N PRO A 759 -19.06 -19.59 -24.30
CA PRO A 759 -18.22 -20.67 -24.77
C PRO A 759 -18.68 -21.20 -26.14
N SER A 760 -17.71 -21.46 -27.02
CA SER A 760 -17.95 -22.03 -28.35
C SER A 760 -18.07 -23.55 -28.28
N LYS A 761 -18.69 -24.19 -29.29
CA LYS A 761 -18.70 -25.67 -29.39
C LYS A 761 -17.29 -26.28 -29.35
N LYS A 762 -16.30 -25.58 -29.91
CA LYS A 762 -14.89 -25.99 -29.86
C LYS A 762 -14.37 -26.04 -28.43
N PHE A 763 -14.79 -25.11 -27.57
CA PHE A 763 -14.41 -25.11 -26.15
C PHE A 763 -15.02 -26.30 -25.39
N TYR A 764 -16.31 -26.61 -25.61
CA TYR A 764 -16.93 -27.81 -25.01
C TYR A 764 -16.22 -29.10 -25.41
N ALA A 765 -15.88 -29.25 -26.69
CA ALA A 765 -15.12 -30.41 -27.17
C ALA A 765 -13.75 -30.50 -26.50
N ALA A 766 -12.99 -29.40 -26.49
CA ALA A 766 -11.66 -29.36 -25.88
C ALA A 766 -11.68 -29.60 -24.37
N LEU A 767 -12.72 -29.11 -23.67
CA LEU A 767 -12.87 -29.30 -22.22
C LEU A 767 -13.07 -30.78 -21.86
N ALA A 768 -13.72 -31.57 -22.73
CA ALA A 768 -13.95 -32.99 -22.51
C ALA A 768 -12.63 -33.79 -22.36
N ASP A 769 -11.55 -33.34 -22.99
CA ASP A 769 -10.24 -34.01 -22.94
C ASP A 769 -9.54 -33.84 -21.58
N PHE A 770 -9.99 -32.89 -20.75
CA PHE A 770 -9.48 -32.66 -19.40
C PHE A 770 -10.34 -33.29 -18.30
N ALA A 771 -11.46 -33.93 -18.67
CA ALA A 771 -12.39 -34.52 -17.72
C ALA A 771 -11.90 -35.88 -17.22
N VAL A 772 -11.62 -36.00 -15.92
CA VAL A 772 -11.26 -37.28 -15.29
C VAL A 772 -12.46 -38.22 -15.16
N ASN A 773 -13.68 -37.67 -15.02
CA ASN A 773 -14.91 -38.45 -14.95
C ASN A 773 -15.45 -38.70 -16.36
N GLU A 774 -15.46 -39.95 -16.80
CA GLU A 774 -15.90 -40.31 -18.16
C GLU A 774 -17.35 -39.88 -18.44
N LYS A 775 -18.24 -39.85 -17.44
CA LYS A 775 -19.63 -39.37 -17.63
C LYS A 775 -19.68 -37.88 -17.97
N GLU A 776 -18.81 -37.08 -17.34
CA GLU A 776 -18.68 -35.66 -17.65
C GLU A 776 -18.05 -35.46 -19.03
N ALA A 777 -17.03 -36.26 -19.38
CA ALA A 777 -16.40 -36.25 -20.70
C ALA A 777 -17.41 -36.59 -21.82
N GLU A 778 -18.17 -37.67 -21.64
CA GLU A 778 -19.25 -38.10 -22.56
C GLU A 778 -20.32 -37.01 -22.70
N LYS A 779 -20.73 -36.38 -21.60
CA LYS A 779 -21.71 -35.28 -21.63
C LYS A 779 -21.19 -34.07 -22.41
N LEU A 780 -19.94 -33.67 -22.18
CA LEU A 780 -19.30 -32.56 -22.89
C LEU A 780 -19.17 -32.85 -24.40
N ARG A 781 -18.78 -34.07 -24.78
CA ARG A 781 -18.73 -34.50 -26.19
C ARG A 781 -20.13 -34.54 -26.81
N TRP A 782 -21.12 -35.11 -26.11
CA TRP A 782 -22.51 -35.18 -26.56
C TRP A 782 -23.13 -33.81 -26.83
N LEU A 783 -22.83 -32.80 -26.01
CA LEU A 783 -23.29 -31.42 -26.23
C LEU A 783 -22.82 -30.80 -27.57
N THR A 784 -21.78 -31.38 -28.18
CA THR A 784 -21.26 -30.92 -29.47
C THR A 784 -21.92 -31.61 -30.67
N THR A 785 -22.65 -32.73 -30.48
CA THR A 785 -23.28 -33.52 -31.56
C THR A 785 -24.61 -32.94 -32.03
N SER A 786 -25.23 -33.60 -33.01
CA SER A 786 -26.59 -33.29 -33.49
C SER A 786 -27.65 -33.49 -32.41
N GLU A 787 -27.52 -34.54 -31.61
CA GLU A 787 -28.47 -34.95 -30.58
C GLU A 787 -28.44 -33.99 -29.39
N GLY A 788 -27.25 -33.49 -29.00
CA GLY A 788 -27.07 -32.49 -27.95
C GLY A 788 -27.30 -31.04 -28.37
N SER A 789 -27.59 -30.80 -29.66
CA SER A 789 -27.74 -29.45 -30.23
C SER A 789 -28.88 -28.65 -29.60
N ALA A 790 -29.96 -29.33 -29.17
CA ALA A 790 -31.06 -28.68 -28.47
C ALA A 790 -30.62 -28.12 -27.10
N GLU A 791 -30.00 -28.95 -26.26
CA GLU A 791 -29.50 -28.50 -24.94
C GLU A 791 -28.40 -27.45 -25.08
N PHE A 792 -27.52 -27.57 -26.09
CA PHE A 792 -26.53 -26.52 -26.37
C PHE A 792 -27.20 -25.18 -26.69
N LYS A 793 -28.31 -25.18 -27.46
CA LYS A 793 -29.07 -23.95 -27.74
C LYS A 793 -29.72 -23.39 -26.48
N ASP A 794 -30.23 -24.25 -25.60
CA ASP A 794 -30.81 -23.82 -24.32
C ASP A 794 -29.74 -23.18 -23.42
N ARG A 795 -28.55 -23.79 -23.32
CA ARG A 795 -27.40 -23.22 -22.59
C ARG A 795 -26.95 -21.88 -23.15
N VAL A 796 -27.01 -21.72 -24.47
CA VAL A 796 -26.74 -20.45 -25.15
C VAL A 796 -27.82 -19.41 -24.81
N ALA A 797 -29.09 -19.79 -24.81
CA ALA A 797 -30.20 -18.92 -24.43
C ALA A 797 -30.12 -18.50 -22.95
N ASP A 798 -29.65 -19.40 -22.09
CA ASP A 798 -29.39 -19.15 -20.66
C ASP A 798 -28.09 -18.40 -20.39
N THR A 799 -27.32 -18.08 -21.42
CA THR A 799 -26.09 -17.31 -21.34
C THR A 799 -25.05 -17.92 -20.40
N VAL A 800 -24.95 -19.26 -20.43
CA VAL A 800 -23.89 -20.00 -19.73
C VAL A 800 -22.52 -19.51 -20.19
N THR A 801 -21.67 -19.14 -19.24
CA THR A 801 -20.33 -18.58 -19.51
C THR A 801 -19.22 -19.62 -19.47
N TYR A 802 -17.99 -19.25 -19.85
CA TYR A 802 -16.83 -20.12 -19.66
C TYR A 802 -16.64 -20.45 -18.17
N ALA A 803 -16.76 -19.45 -17.29
CA ALA A 803 -16.68 -19.64 -15.84
C ALA A 803 -17.77 -20.59 -15.31
N ASP A 804 -19.03 -20.42 -15.72
CA ASP A 804 -20.13 -21.30 -15.33
C ASP A 804 -19.83 -22.76 -15.73
N LEU A 805 -19.35 -22.97 -16.97
CA LEU A 805 -19.05 -24.30 -17.49
C LEU A 805 -17.88 -24.97 -16.74
N LEU A 806 -16.83 -24.20 -16.45
CA LEU A 806 -15.64 -24.66 -15.72
C LEU A 806 -15.95 -25.00 -14.25
N LEU A 807 -16.95 -24.36 -13.66
CA LEU A 807 -17.43 -24.67 -12.30
C LEU A 807 -18.48 -25.79 -12.27
N GLU A 808 -19.24 -25.97 -13.35
CA GLU A 808 -20.23 -27.06 -13.50
C GLU A 808 -19.54 -28.43 -13.68
N PHE A 809 -18.57 -28.53 -14.59
CA PHE A 809 -17.87 -29.78 -14.90
C PHE A 809 -16.61 -29.92 -14.06
N THR A 810 -16.80 -30.26 -12.78
CA THR A 810 -15.74 -30.22 -11.77
C THR A 810 -14.57 -31.16 -12.03
N SER A 811 -14.74 -32.23 -12.82
CA SER A 811 -13.66 -33.14 -13.19
C SER A 811 -12.85 -32.66 -14.39
N ALA A 812 -13.36 -31.69 -15.15
CA ALA A 812 -12.68 -31.09 -16.31
C ALA A 812 -11.90 -29.85 -15.88
N ARG A 813 -10.68 -30.06 -15.39
CA ARG A 813 -9.87 -29.00 -14.75
C ARG A 813 -8.58 -28.65 -15.53
N PRO A 814 -8.67 -28.01 -16.72
CA PRO A 814 -7.49 -27.49 -17.39
C PRO A 814 -6.70 -26.51 -16.50
N SER A 815 -5.37 -26.61 -16.51
CA SER A 815 -4.52 -25.62 -15.84
C SER A 815 -4.62 -24.25 -16.51
N ILE A 816 -4.18 -23.19 -15.83
CA ILE A 816 -4.19 -21.84 -16.39
C ILE A 816 -3.45 -21.73 -17.73
N LEU A 817 -2.41 -22.55 -17.95
CA LEU A 817 -1.67 -22.57 -19.22
C LEU A 817 -2.57 -22.94 -20.40
N TYR A 818 -3.45 -23.91 -20.20
CA TYR A 818 -4.44 -24.30 -21.21
C TYR A 818 -5.56 -23.28 -21.33
N LEU A 819 -6.05 -22.74 -20.20
CA LEU A 819 -7.15 -21.77 -20.20
C LEU A 819 -6.81 -20.51 -21.01
N VAL A 820 -5.56 -20.03 -20.94
CA VAL A 820 -5.10 -18.87 -21.74
C VAL A 820 -5.23 -19.13 -23.24
N ASP A 821 -5.09 -20.37 -23.70
CA ASP A 821 -5.19 -20.74 -25.11
C ASP A 821 -6.60 -21.17 -25.54
N LEU A 822 -7.39 -21.71 -24.62
CA LEU A 822 -8.75 -22.21 -24.90
C LEU A 822 -9.82 -21.11 -24.85
N ILE A 823 -9.68 -20.12 -23.96
CA ILE A 823 -10.65 -19.04 -23.80
C ILE A 823 -10.40 -17.95 -24.84
N ALA A 824 -11.47 -17.45 -25.47
CA ALA A 824 -11.37 -16.40 -26.48
C ALA A 824 -10.92 -15.06 -25.86
N PRO A 825 -10.21 -14.20 -26.59
CA PRO A 825 -9.84 -12.88 -26.10
C PRO A 825 -11.04 -11.93 -26.03
N ILE A 826 -11.02 -10.98 -25.09
CA ILE A 826 -12.01 -9.89 -24.97
C ILE A 826 -11.94 -9.02 -26.23
N LYS A 827 -13.09 -8.85 -26.90
CA LYS A 827 -13.25 -7.98 -28.07
C LYS A 827 -13.82 -6.61 -27.67
N PRO A 828 -13.47 -5.52 -28.38
CA PRO A 828 -14.07 -4.22 -28.11
C PRO A 828 -15.56 -4.23 -28.41
N ARG A 829 -16.34 -3.51 -27.59
CA ARG A 829 -17.76 -3.28 -27.83
C ARG A 829 -17.93 -1.92 -28.49
N HIS A 830 -18.52 -1.93 -29.68
CA HIS A 830 -18.72 -0.73 -30.48
C HIS A 830 -19.99 -0.01 -30.06
N TYR A 831 -19.87 1.30 -29.88
CA TYR A 831 -20.97 2.21 -29.60
C TYR A 831 -20.93 3.36 -30.59
N SER A 832 -22.05 3.68 -31.23
CA SER A 832 -22.13 4.83 -32.14
C SER A 832 -21.84 6.11 -31.36
N ILE A 833 -20.97 6.97 -31.90
CA ILE A 833 -20.56 8.21 -31.23
C ILE A 833 -21.73 9.20 -31.21
N ALA A 834 -21.93 9.86 -30.07
CA ALA A 834 -23.04 10.75 -29.77
C ALA A 834 -22.71 12.24 -29.86
N SER A 835 -21.54 12.59 -30.39
CA SER A 835 -21.04 13.97 -30.50
C SER A 835 -20.41 14.28 -31.86
N SER A 836 -20.49 15.53 -32.31
CA SER A 836 -19.63 16.05 -33.39
C SER A 836 -18.27 16.50 -32.86
N ALA A 837 -17.18 16.06 -33.50
CA ALA A 837 -15.83 16.51 -33.17
C ALA A 837 -15.62 18.01 -33.39
N LYS A 838 -16.43 18.63 -34.27
CA LYS A 838 -16.40 20.08 -34.51
C LYS A 838 -17.14 20.87 -33.44
N MET A 839 -18.19 20.29 -32.87
CA MET A 839 -18.93 20.91 -31.78
C MET A 839 -18.20 20.73 -30.43
N HIS A 840 -17.59 19.56 -30.23
CA HIS A 840 -16.93 19.17 -28.98
C HIS A 840 -15.45 18.80 -29.24
N PRO A 841 -14.59 19.77 -29.58
CA PRO A 841 -13.19 19.49 -29.85
C PRO A 841 -12.49 18.94 -28.59
N GLY A 842 -11.82 17.80 -28.73
CA GLY A 842 -11.15 17.14 -27.60
C GLY A 842 -12.08 16.33 -26.69
N SER A 843 -13.31 16.02 -27.12
CA SER A 843 -14.23 15.15 -26.38
C SER A 843 -14.98 14.20 -27.32
N VAL A 844 -15.22 12.96 -26.86
CA VAL A 844 -16.05 11.98 -27.57
C VAL A 844 -17.14 11.44 -26.65
N HIS A 845 -18.40 11.48 -27.10
CA HIS A 845 -19.55 11.18 -26.26
C HIS A 845 -20.20 9.86 -26.68
N LEU A 846 -20.76 9.12 -25.72
CA LEU A 846 -21.55 7.92 -25.94
C LEU A 846 -22.93 8.02 -25.29
N CYS A 847 -23.91 7.32 -25.88
CA CYS A 847 -25.24 7.10 -25.29
C CYS A 847 -25.47 5.59 -25.18
N VAL A 848 -25.39 5.05 -23.97
CA VAL A 848 -25.33 3.61 -23.73
C VAL A 848 -26.48 3.16 -22.85
N VAL A 849 -27.14 2.06 -23.21
CA VAL A 849 -28.12 1.40 -22.34
C VAL A 849 -27.45 0.24 -21.64
N THR A 850 -27.66 0.16 -20.33
CA THR A 850 -27.20 -0.98 -19.54
C THR A 850 -28.00 -2.21 -19.91
N VAL A 851 -27.29 -3.33 -20.12
CA VAL A 851 -27.91 -4.60 -20.49
C VAL A 851 -28.01 -5.48 -19.25
N GLU A 852 -29.24 -5.77 -18.84
CA GLU A 852 -29.55 -6.66 -17.71
C GLU A 852 -30.74 -7.55 -18.10
N TRP A 853 -30.67 -8.83 -17.75
CA TRP A 853 -31.76 -9.78 -17.96
C TRP A 853 -31.72 -10.88 -16.89
N LYS A 854 -32.80 -11.66 -16.79
CA LYS A 854 -32.81 -12.89 -16.00
C LYS A 854 -32.71 -14.09 -16.94
N ASN A 855 -31.86 -15.06 -16.63
CA ASN A 855 -31.84 -16.34 -17.36
C ASN A 855 -33.04 -17.22 -16.95
N SER A 856 -33.17 -18.42 -17.54
CA SER A 856 -34.28 -19.35 -17.20
C SER A 856 -34.36 -19.70 -15.71
N LYS A 857 -33.23 -19.67 -15.00
CA LYS A 857 -33.12 -19.93 -13.55
C LYS A 857 -33.48 -18.72 -12.68
N GLY A 858 -33.77 -17.57 -13.28
CA GLY A 858 -34.09 -16.33 -12.57
C GLY A 858 -32.87 -15.54 -12.07
N GLU A 859 -31.65 -15.97 -12.40
CA GLU A 859 -30.40 -15.29 -12.03
C GLU A 859 -30.22 -14.03 -12.85
N LEU A 860 -29.82 -12.93 -12.20
CA LEU A 860 -29.52 -11.67 -12.87
C LEU A 860 -28.20 -11.79 -13.65
N ARG A 861 -28.28 -11.58 -14.96
CA ARG A 861 -27.15 -11.51 -15.88
C ARG A 861 -27.01 -10.08 -16.38
N ILE A 862 -25.76 -9.60 -16.45
CA ILE A 862 -25.43 -8.22 -16.79
C ILE A 862 -24.41 -8.24 -17.92
N GLY A 863 -24.58 -7.37 -18.91
CA GLY A 863 -23.63 -7.23 -20.00
C GLY A 863 -22.28 -6.72 -19.51
N GLN A 864 -21.20 -7.45 -19.82
CA GLN A 864 -19.83 -7.17 -19.37
C GLN A 864 -19.39 -5.72 -19.62
N CYS A 865 -19.41 -5.25 -20.87
CA CYS A 865 -18.95 -3.90 -21.20
C CYS A 865 -19.84 -2.81 -20.59
N THR A 866 -21.16 -3.02 -20.51
CA THR A 866 -22.07 -2.06 -19.85
C THR A 866 -21.91 -2.03 -18.34
N ARG A 867 -21.58 -3.17 -17.72
CA ARG A 867 -21.22 -3.24 -16.30
C ARG A 867 -19.94 -2.45 -16.04
N PHE A 868 -18.92 -2.67 -16.87
CA PHE A 868 -17.66 -1.93 -16.83
C PHE A 868 -17.92 -0.42 -16.93
N LEU A 869 -18.66 0.05 -17.94
CA LEU A 869 -18.99 1.46 -18.13
C LEU A 869 -19.75 2.07 -16.93
N ASN A 870 -20.65 1.32 -16.30
CA ASN A 870 -21.36 1.78 -15.09
C ASN A 870 -20.50 1.83 -13.83
N SER A 871 -19.37 1.12 -13.80
CA SER A 871 -18.45 1.11 -12.66
C SER A 871 -17.40 2.23 -12.71
N LEU A 872 -17.32 2.95 -13.83
CA LEU A 872 -16.36 4.02 -14.05
C LEU A 872 -16.67 5.25 -13.19
N ASN A 873 -15.61 5.93 -12.77
CA ASN A 873 -15.64 7.23 -12.12
C ASN A 873 -15.03 8.30 -13.04
N ILE A 874 -15.37 9.57 -12.77
CA ILE A 874 -14.73 10.70 -13.43
C ILE A 874 -13.22 10.63 -13.14
N GLY A 875 -12.40 10.73 -14.20
CA GLY A 875 -10.95 10.62 -14.14
C GLY A 875 -10.39 9.24 -14.50
N ASP A 876 -11.22 8.20 -14.54
CA ASP A 876 -10.76 6.86 -14.93
C ASP A 876 -10.27 6.84 -16.38
N GLU A 877 -9.16 6.14 -16.61
CA GLU A 877 -8.59 5.94 -17.95
C GLU A 877 -9.11 4.63 -18.55
N ILE A 878 -9.57 4.71 -19.80
CA ILE A 878 -10.04 3.54 -20.55
C ILE A 878 -9.37 3.46 -21.93
N VAL A 879 -9.26 2.23 -22.43
CA VAL A 879 -8.75 1.99 -23.79
C VAL A 879 -9.92 1.93 -24.76
N VAL A 880 -9.81 2.69 -25.85
CA VAL A 880 -10.80 2.75 -26.94
C VAL A 880 -10.14 2.58 -28.31
N SER A 881 -10.90 2.15 -29.30
CA SER A 881 -10.57 2.23 -30.73
C SER A 881 -11.66 2.99 -31.49
N VAL A 882 -11.32 3.51 -32.67
CA VAL A 882 -12.30 4.15 -33.57
C VAL A 882 -12.53 3.23 -34.74
N LYS A 883 -13.80 2.93 -35.02
CA LYS A 883 -14.22 2.14 -36.17
C LYS A 883 -15.04 3.00 -37.13
N PRO A 884 -14.56 3.19 -38.37
CA PRO A 884 -15.32 3.89 -39.40
C PRO A 884 -16.68 3.24 -39.66
N SER A 885 -17.71 4.06 -39.86
CA SER A 885 -19.06 3.62 -40.23
C SER A 885 -19.48 4.21 -41.58
N VAL A 886 -20.44 3.54 -42.24
CA VAL A 886 -21.15 4.08 -43.41
C VAL A 886 -22.19 5.14 -43.03
N MET A 887 -22.45 5.36 -41.73
CA MET A 887 -23.40 6.36 -41.23
C MET A 887 -22.85 7.79 -41.35
N LYS A 888 -22.56 8.24 -42.56
CA LYS A 888 -22.05 9.58 -42.86
C LYS A 888 -23.17 10.53 -43.30
N LEU A 889 -23.00 11.82 -43.05
CA LEU A 889 -23.88 12.85 -43.62
C LEU A 889 -23.77 12.87 -45.16
N PRO A 890 -24.80 13.35 -45.87
CA PRO A 890 -24.73 13.51 -47.32
C PRO A 890 -23.56 14.43 -47.75
N PRO A 891 -23.00 14.24 -48.95
CA PRO A 891 -21.86 15.02 -49.42
C PRO A 891 -22.17 16.51 -49.59
N LEU A 892 -23.42 16.87 -49.92
CA LEU A 892 -23.84 18.26 -50.04
C LEU A 892 -24.60 18.71 -48.79
N ASP A 893 -24.21 19.86 -48.25
CA ASP A 893 -24.88 20.41 -47.09
C ASP A 893 -26.36 20.76 -47.38
N SER A 894 -26.75 21.07 -48.61
CA SER A 894 -28.14 21.36 -48.95
C SER A 894 -29.06 20.13 -49.02
N GLN A 895 -28.53 18.90 -48.99
CA GLN A 895 -29.35 17.69 -49.11
C GLN A 895 -30.18 17.42 -47.84
N PRO A 896 -31.45 17.00 -47.97
CA PRO A 896 -32.27 16.59 -46.83
C PRO A 896 -31.70 15.39 -46.07
N VAL A 897 -31.85 15.42 -44.74
CA VAL A 897 -31.42 14.34 -43.84
C VAL A 897 -32.61 13.83 -43.05
N ILE A 898 -33.00 12.57 -43.26
CA ILE A 898 -34.09 11.92 -42.55
C ILE A 898 -33.53 10.88 -41.60
N MET A 899 -33.76 11.05 -40.30
CA MET A 899 -33.20 10.23 -39.23
C MET A 899 -34.31 9.53 -38.46
N ALA A 900 -34.17 8.24 -38.22
CA ALA A 900 -35.12 7.44 -37.45
C ALA A 900 -34.36 6.71 -36.32
N GLY A 901 -34.44 7.26 -35.12
CA GLY A 901 -33.66 6.80 -33.96
C GLY A 901 -34.54 6.27 -32.83
N LEU A 902 -34.24 5.07 -32.37
CA LEU A 902 -34.98 4.37 -31.34
C LEU A 902 -34.14 4.19 -30.07
N GLY A 903 -34.55 4.81 -28.97
CA GLY A 903 -33.79 4.78 -27.72
C GLY A 903 -32.34 5.25 -27.91
N THR A 904 -31.36 4.42 -27.56
CA THR A 904 -29.93 4.72 -27.72
C THR A 904 -29.48 4.86 -29.16
N GLY A 905 -30.27 4.42 -30.15
CA GLY A 905 -30.05 4.73 -31.56
C GLY A 905 -30.12 6.22 -31.89
N MET A 906 -30.40 7.08 -30.91
CA MET A 906 -30.29 8.53 -31.01
C MET A 906 -28.84 9.04 -31.01
N ALA A 907 -27.86 8.23 -30.59
CA ALA A 907 -26.46 8.63 -30.53
C ALA A 907 -25.95 9.28 -31.83
N PRO A 908 -25.93 8.59 -32.99
CA PRO A 908 -25.39 9.18 -34.21
C PRO A 908 -26.19 10.41 -34.67
N PHE A 909 -27.49 10.45 -34.42
CA PHE A 909 -28.35 11.55 -34.85
C PHE A 909 -28.15 12.82 -34.03
N ARG A 910 -27.80 12.69 -32.75
CA ARG A 910 -27.32 13.84 -31.96
C ARG A 910 -26.06 14.43 -32.59
N ALA A 911 -25.09 13.59 -32.97
CA ALA A 911 -23.87 14.04 -33.65
C ALA A 911 -24.16 14.70 -35.01
N PHE A 912 -25.10 14.14 -35.81
CA PHE A 912 -25.50 14.72 -37.09
C PHE A 912 -26.09 16.13 -36.93
N ILE A 913 -26.98 16.30 -35.95
CA ILE A 913 -27.62 17.59 -35.67
C ILE A 913 -26.57 18.60 -35.19
N GLU A 914 -25.67 18.21 -34.29
CA GLU A 914 -24.55 19.07 -33.85
C GLU A 914 -23.65 19.49 -35.02
N GLU A 915 -23.30 18.57 -35.92
CA GLU A 915 -22.49 18.88 -37.09
C GLU A 915 -23.18 19.91 -38.00
N ARG A 916 -24.47 19.72 -38.26
CA ARG A 916 -25.27 20.65 -39.07
C ARG A 916 -25.47 21.99 -38.39
N ALA A 917 -25.59 22.01 -37.07
CA ALA A 917 -25.63 23.24 -36.28
C ALA A 917 -24.34 24.05 -36.47
N VAL A 918 -23.17 23.39 -36.38
CA VAL A 918 -21.87 24.04 -36.63
C VAL A 918 -21.78 24.59 -38.06
N ARG A 919 -22.25 23.86 -39.07
CA ARG A 919 -22.28 24.34 -40.47
C ARG A 919 -23.15 25.58 -40.64
N LYS A 920 -24.36 25.56 -40.08
CA LYS A 920 -25.29 26.70 -40.09
C LYS A 920 -24.68 27.92 -39.39
N LEU A 921 -24.00 27.73 -38.25
CA LEU A 921 -23.28 28.79 -37.54
C LEU A 921 -22.11 29.38 -38.36
N GLN A 922 -21.51 28.59 -39.25
CA GLN A 922 -20.48 29.05 -40.20
C GLN A 922 -21.07 29.78 -41.42
N GLY A 923 -22.39 29.98 -41.47
CA GLY A 923 -23.09 30.64 -42.58
C GLY A 923 -23.27 29.74 -43.80
N ILE A 924 -23.08 28.42 -43.66
CA ILE A 924 -23.35 27.45 -44.73
C ILE A 924 -24.84 27.12 -44.71
N ASP A 925 -25.49 27.20 -45.86
CA ASP A 925 -26.89 26.79 -46.01
C ASP A 925 -27.03 25.27 -45.84
N VAL A 926 -27.94 24.85 -44.97
CA VAL A 926 -28.14 23.44 -44.61
C VAL A 926 -29.54 22.99 -45.01
N GLY A 927 -29.61 21.83 -45.64
CA GLY A 927 -30.86 21.19 -46.06
C GLY A 927 -31.75 20.81 -44.86
N PRO A 928 -33.04 20.52 -45.12
CA PRO A 928 -33.98 20.21 -44.06
C PRO A 928 -33.62 18.92 -43.32
N MET A 929 -33.76 18.93 -42.00
CA MET A 929 -33.52 17.77 -41.14
C MET A 929 -34.83 17.27 -40.51
N THR A 930 -35.11 15.98 -40.65
CA THR A 930 -36.28 15.33 -40.06
C THR A 930 -35.81 14.26 -39.07
N LEU A 931 -36.27 14.32 -37.82
CA LEU A 931 -35.99 13.30 -36.80
C LEU A 931 -37.29 12.59 -36.38
N TYR A 932 -37.36 11.30 -36.63
CA TYR A 932 -38.32 10.37 -36.03
C TYR A 932 -37.71 9.76 -34.77
N PHE A 933 -38.17 10.22 -33.61
CA PHE A 933 -37.75 9.74 -32.30
C PHE A 933 -38.75 8.71 -31.78
N GLY A 934 -38.26 7.55 -31.31
CA GLY A 934 -39.09 6.54 -30.66
C GLY A 934 -38.57 6.07 -29.30
N SER A 935 -39.43 6.07 -28.28
CA SER A 935 -39.14 5.42 -26.99
C SER A 935 -40.41 4.90 -26.29
N ARG A 936 -40.26 4.37 -25.06
CA ARG A 936 -41.39 3.83 -24.29
C ARG A 936 -42.31 4.93 -23.76
N TYR A 937 -41.76 5.84 -22.96
CA TYR A 937 -42.49 6.90 -22.28
C TYR A 937 -41.75 8.22 -22.47
N ARG A 938 -42.49 9.33 -22.68
CA ARG A 938 -41.86 10.66 -22.77
C ARG A 938 -41.15 11.05 -21.49
N ALA A 939 -41.80 10.84 -20.34
CA ALA A 939 -41.27 11.25 -19.03
C ALA A 939 -40.06 10.42 -18.57
N MET A 940 -39.81 9.25 -19.17
CA MET A 940 -38.77 8.33 -18.70
C MET A 940 -37.60 8.17 -19.68
N GLU A 941 -37.87 8.15 -20.99
CA GLU A 941 -36.88 7.82 -22.02
C GLU A 941 -36.84 8.84 -23.18
N TYR A 942 -37.19 10.11 -22.95
CA TYR A 942 -37.02 11.14 -23.99
C TYR A 942 -35.59 11.70 -23.99
N LEU A 943 -34.66 10.89 -24.49
CA LEU A 943 -33.22 11.18 -24.51
C LEU A 943 -32.94 12.46 -25.30
N TYR A 944 -32.20 13.40 -24.69
CA TYR A 944 -31.83 14.69 -25.28
C TYR A 944 -33.03 15.54 -25.74
N GLY A 945 -34.21 15.33 -25.15
CA GLY A 945 -35.45 16.01 -25.57
C GLY A 945 -35.32 17.53 -25.60
N GLU A 946 -34.75 18.12 -24.54
CA GLU A 946 -34.52 19.58 -24.46
C GLU A 946 -33.61 20.09 -25.58
N GLU A 947 -32.55 19.36 -25.92
CA GLU A 947 -31.63 19.71 -27.02
C GLU A 947 -32.37 19.68 -28.37
N PHE A 948 -33.15 18.62 -28.65
CA PHE A 948 -33.87 18.50 -29.92
C PHE A 948 -35.02 19.48 -30.06
N GLU A 949 -35.75 19.77 -28.98
CA GLU A 949 -36.80 20.79 -28.97
C GLU A 949 -36.20 22.19 -29.24
N ALA A 950 -35.02 22.49 -28.70
CA ALA A 950 -34.30 23.73 -28.98
C ALA A 950 -33.86 23.84 -30.45
N TYR A 951 -33.27 22.78 -31.02
CA TYR A 951 -32.91 22.77 -32.44
C TYR A 951 -34.12 22.85 -33.39
N HIS A 952 -35.27 22.32 -32.97
CA HIS A 952 -36.52 22.45 -33.71
C HIS A 952 -37.04 23.89 -33.68
N ALA A 953 -36.99 24.55 -32.52
CA ALA A 953 -37.37 25.95 -32.36
C ALA A 953 -36.48 26.91 -33.17
N ASP A 954 -35.18 26.62 -33.30
CA ASP A 954 -34.24 27.37 -34.18
C ASP A 954 -34.40 27.06 -35.68
N GLY A 955 -35.27 26.10 -36.03
CA GLY A 955 -35.53 25.69 -37.41
C GLY A 955 -34.40 24.90 -38.07
N LEU A 956 -33.32 24.55 -37.34
CA LEU A 956 -32.33 23.60 -37.83
C LEU A 956 -32.96 22.21 -38.03
N LEU A 957 -33.63 21.72 -36.99
CA LEU A 957 -34.38 20.49 -37.07
C LEU A 957 -35.78 20.79 -37.62
N THR A 958 -35.94 20.74 -38.94
CA THR A 958 -37.19 21.12 -39.63
C THR A 958 -38.40 20.35 -39.13
N ASN A 959 -38.28 19.04 -38.90
CA ASN A 959 -39.36 18.21 -38.41
C ASN A 959 -38.90 17.35 -37.23
N LEU A 960 -39.55 17.50 -36.08
CA LEU A 960 -39.36 16.64 -34.91
C LEU A 960 -40.61 15.79 -34.67
N ARG A 961 -40.51 14.49 -34.92
CA ARG A 961 -41.63 13.54 -34.87
C ARG A 961 -41.44 12.55 -33.73
N LEU A 962 -42.23 12.71 -32.68
CA LEU A 962 -42.12 11.92 -31.45
C LEU A 962 -43.12 10.76 -31.43
N ALA A 963 -42.64 9.57 -31.11
CA ALA A 963 -43.43 8.35 -30.94
C ALA A 963 -43.16 7.69 -29.59
N PHE A 964 -44.10 7.82 -28.65
CA PHE A 964 -44.05 7.18 -27.35
C PHE A 964 -45.02 6.00 -27.31
N SER A 965 -44.48 4.79 -27.16
CA SER A 965 -45.27 3.56 -27.35
C SER A 965 -46.19 3.20 -26.18
N ARG A 966 -45.99 3.81 -25.01
CA ARG A 966 -46.68 3.45 -23.75
C ARG A 966 -47.36 4.60 -23.01
N ASP A 967 -47.32 5.82 -23.55
CA ASP A 967 -48.01 6.99 -22.95
C ASP A 967 -49.54 6.95 -23.15
N GLN A 968 -50.02 6.06 -24.03
CA GLN A 968 -51.43 5.88 -24.36
C GLN A 968 -51.77 4.40 -24.59
N LYS A 969 -53.07 4.06 -24.67
CA LYS A 969 -53.55 2.67 -24.85
C LYS A 969 -53.09 2.02 -26.16
N ASN A 970 -53.11 2.77 -27.26
CA ASN A 970 -52.70 2.29 -28.57
C ASN A 970 -51.21 2.55 -28.79
N LYS A 971 -50.46 1.57 -29.29
CA LYS A 971 -49.02 1.75 -29.51
C LYS A 971 -48.76 2.70 -30.68
N ILE A 972 -48.04 3.78 -30.42
CA ILE A 972 -47.55 4.71 -31.45
C ILE A 972 -46.06 4.45 -31.66
N TYR A 973 -45.68 4.16 -32.90
CA TYR A 973 -44.30 3.90 -33.30
C TYR A 973 -43.89 4.84 -34.45
N ILE A 974 -42.59 4.86 -34.77
CA ILE A 974 -42.02 5.77 -35.78
C ILE A 974 -42.63 5.56 -37.17
N GLN A 975 -42.95 4.34 -37.57
CA GLN A 975 -43.59 4.02 -38.85
C GLN A 975 -45.00 4.60 -38.98
N HIS A 976 -45.67 4.91 -37.86
CA HIS A 976 -46.96 5.61 -37.90
C HIS A 976 -46.74 7.09 -38.22
N ARG A 977 -45.75 7.73 -37.57
CA ARG A 977 -45.34 9.11 -37.86
C ARG A 977 -44.83 9.27 -39.30
N MET A 978 -44.07 8.30 -39.79
CA MET A 978 -43.61 8.31 -41.18
C MET A 978 -44.78 8.28 -42.18
N ARG A 979 -45.85 7.52 -41.90
CA ARG A 979 -47.05 7.50 -42.76
C ARG A 979 -47.85 8.79 -42.71
N GLU A 980 -47.82 9.51 -41.59
CA GLU A 980 -48.39 10.86 -41.48
C GLU A 980 -47.62 11.85 -42.38
N ASP A 981 -46.31 11.64 -42.53
CA ASP A 981 -45.39 12.49 -43.30
C ASP A 981 -45.08 11.98 -44.71
N SER A 982 -45.90 11.08 -45.26
CA SER A 982 -45.62 10.38 -46.53
C SER A 982 -45.31 11.32 -47.71
N GLU A 983 -45.96 12.48 -47.79
CA GLU A 983 -45.70 13.46 -48.85
C GLU A 983 -44.31 14.07 -48.74
N ILE A 984 -43.91 14.47 -47.52
CA ILE A 984 -42.60 15.06 -47.22
C ILE A 984 -41.51 14.03 -47.47
N LEU A 985 -41.68 12.80 -46.98
CA LEU A 985 -40.73 11.71 -47.19
C LEU A 985 -40.52 11.40 -48.67
N SER A 986 -41.60 11.32 -49.43
CA SER A 986 -41.54 11.07 -50.88
C SER A 986 -40.78 12.20 -51.60
N SER A 987 -41.10 13.46 -51.33
CA SER A 987 -40.44 14.61 -51.95
C SER A 987 -38.95 14.71 -51.59
N GLN A 988 -38.62 14.60 -50.30
CA GLN A 988 -37.24 14.75 -49.83
C GLN A 988 -36.32 13.64 -50.36
N ILE A 989 -36.83 12.41 -50.48
CA ILE A 989 -36.02 11.28 -50.93
C ILE A 989 -35.98 11.18 -52.46
N LEU A 990 -37.14 11.20 -53.13
CA LEU A 990 -37.19 10.96 -54.58
C LEU A 990 -36.79 12.19 -55.41
N THR A 991 -37.20 13.38 -54.99
CA THR A 991 -37.01 14.62 -55.78
C THR A 991 -35.80 15.43 -55.33
N GLN A 992 -35.60 15.57 -54.02
CA GLN A 992 -34.56 16.46 -53.46
C GLN A 992 -33.23 15.75 -53.16
N GLY A 993 -33.13 14.44 -53.45
CA GLY A 993 -31.87 13.72 -53.31
C GLY A 993 -31.45 13.45 -51.85
N GLY A 994 -32.38 13.46 -50.89
CA GLY A 994 -32.08 13.27 -49.46
C GLY A 994 -31.65 11.85 -49.09
N CYS A 995 -31.09 11.70 -47.89
CA CYS A 995 -30.66 10.42 -47.33
C CYS A 995 -31.51 10.04 -46.10
N PHE A 996 -31.84 8.75 -46.00
CA PHE A 996 -32.55 8.15 -44.88
C PHE A 996 -31.62 7.30 -44.03
N TYR A 997 -31.73 7.46 -42.72
CA TYR A 997 -30.94 6.76 -41.73
C TYR A 997 -31.83 6.15 -40.66
N LEU A 998 -31.60 4.89 -40.30
CA LEU A 998 -32.20 4.24 -39.14
C LEU A 998 -31.11 3.76 -38.20
N CYS A 999 -31.24 4.05 -36.90
CA CYS A 999 -30.39 3.47 -35.87
C CYS A 999 -31.22 2.95 -34.68
N GLY A 1000 -30.94 1.71 -34.26
CA GLY A 1000 -31.65 1.08 -33.15
C GLY A 1000 -31.85 -0.44 -33.32
N PRO A 1001 -32.88 -1.03 -32.70
CA PRO A 1001 -33.13 -2.48 -32.78
C PRO A 1001 -33.59 -2.91 -34.18
N THR A 1002 -33.43 -4.19 -34.50
CA THR A 1002 -33.77 -4.78 -35.82
C THR A 1002 -35.27 -4.93 -36.11
N TRP A 1003 -36.12 -5.09 -35.09
CA TRP A 1003 -37.55 -5.40 -35.28
C TRP A 1003 -38.40 -4.40 -36.12
N PRO A 1004 -38.14 -3.08 -36.16
CA PRO A 1004 -38.95 -2.13 -36.92
C PRO A 1004 -38.48 -1.95 -38.37
N THR A 1005 -37.39 -2.61 -38.79
CA THR A 1005 -36.81 -2.42 -40.13
C THR A 1005 -37.77 -2.74 -41.27
N GLY A 1006 -38.57 -3.80 -41.13
CA GLY A 1006 -39.64 -4.16 -42.08
C GLY A 1006 -40.73 -3.09 -42.13
N ASP A 1007 -41.28 -2.73 -40.98
CA ASP A 1007 -42.34 -1.72 -40.86
C ASP A 1007 -41.94 -0.34 -41.41
N VAL A 1008 -40.67 0.04 -41.24
CA VAL A 1008 -40.08 1.28 -41.76
C VAL A 1008 -39.94 1.20 -43.29
N LYS A 1009 -39.49 0.07 -43.82
CA LYS A 1009 -39.46 -0.17 -45.28
C LYS A 1009 -40.86 -0.07 -45.87
N ASP A 1010 -41.86 -0.69 -45.23
CA ASP A 1010 -43.25 -0.62 -45.67
C ASP A 1010 -43.79 0.80 -45.64
N ALA A 1011 -43.52 1.57 -44.58
CA ALA A 1011 -43.92 2.98 -44.50
C ALA A 1011 -43.26 3.85 -45.60
N MET A 1012 -42.02 3.56 -45.99
CA MET A 1012 -41.36 4.21 -47.13
C MET A 1012 -42.00 3.84 -48.47
N VAL A 1013 -42.27 2.55 -48.70
CA VAL A 1013 -42.96 2.07 -49.90
C VAL A 1013 -44.34 2.71 -50.03
N ASP A 1014 -45.12 2.74 -48.95
CA ASP A 1014 -46.42 3.39 -48.88
C ASP A 1014 -46.32 4.87 -49.29
N SER A 1015 -45.27 5.55 -48.82
CA SER A 1015 -45.02 6.97 -49.10
C SER A 1015 -44.70 7.22 -50.57
N PHE A 1016 -43.80 6.42 -51.16
CA PHE A 1016 -43.42 6.51 -52.57
C PHE A 1016 -44.56 6.15 -53.51
N THR A 1017 -45.42 5.20 -53.12
CA THR A 1017 -46.60 4.85 -53.92
C THR A 1017 -47.69 5.91 -53.85
N LYS A 1018 -47.97 6.45 -52.67
CA LYS A 1018 -49.05 7.42 -52.49
C LYS A 1018 -48.72 8.80 -53.08
N TYR A 1019 -47.47 9.25 -52.94
CA TYR A 1019 -47.08 10.62 -53.33
C TYR A 1019 -45.96 10.69 -54.38
N GLY A 1020 -45.24 9.60 -54.63
CA GLY A 1020 -44.21 9.54 -55.67
C GLY A 1020 -44.73 9.08 -57.04
N GLY A 1021 -45.96 8.54 -57.11
CA GLY A 1021 -46.56 8.03 -58.35
C GLY A 1021 -45.96 6.70 -58.83
N ILE A 1022 -45.20 5.99 -57.99
CA ILE A 1022 -44.47 4.76 -58.33
C ILE A 1022 -45.23 3.54 -57.80
N LYS A 1023 -45.36 2.46 -58.59
CA LYS A 1023 -46.03 1.23 -58.12
C LYS A 1023 -45.25 0.57 -56.97
N ALA A 1024 -45.92 -0.13 -56.06
CA ALA A 1024 -45.28 -0.73 -54.87
C ALA A 1024 -44.08 -1.66 -55.17
N SER A 1025 -44.16 -2.44 -56.25
CA SER A 1025 -43.06 -3.33 -56.68
C SER A 1025 -41.84 -2.55 -57.18
N GLU A 1026 -42.04 -1.37 -57.75
CA GLU A 1026 -41.00 -0.48 -58.25
C GLU A 1026 -40.44 0.39 -57.10
N ALA A 1027 -41.29 0.88 -56.20
CA ALA A 1027 -40.87 1.55 -54.97
C ALA A 1027 -39.95 0.68 -54.11
N SER A 1028 -40.20 -0.64 -54.05
CA SER A 1028 -39.30 -1.59 -53.38
C SER A 1028 -37.93 -1.67 -54.06
N LYS A 1029 -37.86 -1.58 -55.39
CA LYS A 1029 -36.58 -1.55 -56.12
C LYS A 1029 -35.82 -0.26 -55.87
N VAL A 1030 -36.52 0.88 -55.86
CA VAL A 1030 -35.93 2.18 -55.52
C VAL A 1030 -35.25 2.15 -54.16
N ILE A 1031 -35.83 1.49 -53.15
CA ILE A 1031 -35.18 1.35 -51.83
C ILE A 1031 -33.88 0.54 -51.92
N GLU A 1032 -33.83 -0.50 -52.75
CA GLU A 1032 -32.59 -1.27 -52.95
C GLU A 1032 -31.54 -0.42 -53.70
N GLU A 1033 -31.93 0.37 -54.71
CA GLU A 1033 -31.04 1.35 -55.37
C GLU A 1033 -30.53 2.44 -54.40
N LEU A 1034 -31.37 2.87 -53.46
CA LEU A 1034 -30.98 3.82 -52.41
C LEU A 1034 -29.98 3.19 -51.42
N LYS A 1035 -30.05 1.87 -51.16
CA LYS A 1035 -29.02 1.17 -50.37
C LYS A 1035 -27.70 1.12 -51.12
N GLU A 1036 -27.75 0.75 -52.40
CA GLU A 1036 -26.55 0.67 -53.27
C GLU A 1036 -25.86 2.03 -53.42
N SER A 1037 -26.63 3.12 -53.43
CA SER A 1037 -26.13 4.50 -53.49
C SER A 1037 -25.86 5.13 -52.12
N GLU A 1038 -25.89 4.36 -51.03
CA GLU A 1038 -25.63 4.82 -49.65
C GLU A 1038 -26.56 5.97 -49.18
N ARG A 1039 -27.78 6.02 -49.71
CA ARG A 1039 -28.84 6.98 -49.35
C ARG A 1039 -29.94 6.38 -48.47
N TYR A 1040 -29.91 5.07 -48.24
CA TYR A 1040 -30.75 4.37 -47.26
C TYR A 1040 -29.86 3.51 -46.37
N ILE A 1041 -29.48 4.04 -45.21
CA ILE A 1041 -28.47 3.46 -44.31
C ILE A 1041 -29.14 2.99 -43.03
N LEU A 1042 -28.91 1.72 -42.68
CA LEU A 1042 -29.43 1.12 -41.44
C LEU A 1042 -28.27 0.66 -40.57
N GLU A 1043 -28.16 1.19 -39.36
CA GLU A 1043 -27.23 0.72 -38.32
C GLU A 1043 -28.04 0.11 -37.17
N VAL A 1044 -28.30 -1.19 -37.29
CA VAL A 1044 -29.18 -1.92 -36.36
C VAL A 1044 -28.44 -3.00 -35.59
N TYR A 1045 -28.87 -3.22 -34.34
CA TYR A 1045 -28.24 -4.15 -33.40
C TYR A 1045 -29.23 -5.07 -32.69
#